data_AF-A0A4R8TUP3-F1
#
_entry.id   AF-A0A4R8TUP3-F1
#
_cell.length_a   1.000
_cell.length_b   1.000
_cell.length_c   1.000
_cell.angle_alpha   90.00
_cell.angle_beta   90.00
_cell.angle_gamma   90.00
#
_symmetry.space_group_name_H-M   'P 1'
#
loop_
_entity.id
_entity.type
_entity.pdbx_description
1 polymer ?
#
loop_
_entity_poly.entity_id
_entity_poly.type
_entity_poly.pdbx_seq_one_letter_code
_entity_poly.pdbx_strand_id
1 'polypeptide(L)'
;MDVTSTSRGIKPSSRALANLDSGAFIDLENEASKLPRYDPETRPDGLIDLSGAVNGLMDDVLGEEMDKFAESYDLRKATRYGGVMGPRDLSEAVSSFVNRHFHPAQAVTPDNILVTNGVTSLIDLMAFGMCDPGEGIMVITPTYMMFPHDVCARAGVRLIPVRPDPPVENQFEPRGAADLVQALARAHAAALRDGITPKALLLCNPSNPCGRTYPRATLVEMARFCGARDMHLLSDEIYAMSTFEPDRRHPFTSVLSIPADPADPTPAAAAGAAARGRGVVLAENVHCLYGASKDFGSGGLRLGFLVTRNALLWRAVRRLALFTWVSTFPAAFFSRFLRSETAVDRYLATYRERLGRQYELTAGLLRENGIPFGPADSGVFVFVRLTKWLVYFEEGRSGDGSREMRLCRHLLNEAGVFLSPGELSLSPVPGCFRLVYTGSPDTVPIAISRLAKALSHLEQNSKLRDPERGSEDSEESCCPVHAVSYSSSPGTYILTGSADRSVRLYNPASQETIPRYTSTITGKPAAAQIPEGRLIQTYAAHGYEVLDLSVSSDNERFASCGGDRSVFLWDVASAATTRRFGGSAHGHSARVNCVSFAGDGDSLLVSGGFDTSVRVWDCKSNSAKPVQVLDEAKDAVATLAVRDAEIVAGSVDGRVRSYDVRMGRCVTDTMGASVTSLRLTRDGKAMLVGTLDSKVRLMDREKGVCLKTYADPGWRNEELRVQSVLGGKEKYVVAGDELTAGTGPAGLNGQGKIWAWDLLTGRLVATVSVPWGPEGYEPKKKVLGRDGKAKEKSNVISCLAWRDDGWGDQFCVGGTSGVATVFGSL
;
A
#
# COMPACT_ATOMS: atom_id res chain seq x y z
N MET A 1 27.14 -8.21 0.81
CA MET A 1 28.40 -8.99 0.75
C MET A 1 28.04 -10.44 0.51
N ASP A 2 28.71 -11.07 -0.45
CA ASP A 2 28.48 -12.45 -0.84
C ASP A 2 28.89 -13.41 0.29
N VAL A 3 27.93 -14.12 0.91
CA VAL A 3 28.15 -15.08 2.03
C VAL A 3 28.81 -16.39 1.52
N THR A 4 29.40 -16.36 0.33
CA THR A 4 30.12 -17.46 -0.30
C THR A 4 31.64 -17.35 -0.12
N SER A 5 32.14 -16.33 0.58
CA SER A 5 33.56 -16.22 0.94
C SER A 5 34.01 -17.45 1.74
N THR A 6 34.88 -18.25 1.14
CA THR A 6 35.55 -19.44 1.68
C THR A 6 36.64 -19.06 2.70
N SER A 7 36.29 -18.16 3.62
CA SER A 7 37.10 -17.80 4.77
C SER A 7 37.24 -19.00 5.70
N ARG A 8 38.48 -19.40 6.03
CA ARG A 8 38.80 -20.39 7.08
C ARG A 8 38.49 -19.89 8.51
N GLY A 9 37.88 -18.71 8.66
CA GLY A 9 37.54 -18.12 9.94
C GLY A 9 36.37 -18.85 10.63
N ILE A 10 36.39 -18.87 11.96
CA ILE A 10 35.25 -19.32 12.78
C ILE A 10 34.07 -18.39 12.48
N LYS A 11 32.93 -18.98 12.07
CA LYS A 11 31.72 -18.20 11.77
C LYS A 11 31.18 -17.56 13.06
N PRO A 12 30.67 -16.31 12.99
CA PRO A 12 29.85 -15.75 14.07
C PRO A 12 28.64 -16.63 14.38
N SER A 13 28.04 -16.45 15.56
CA SER A 13 26.82 -17.18 15.94
C SER A 13 25.70 -16.97 14.91
N SER A 14 24.80 -17.94 14.76
CA SER A 14 23.62 -17.82 13.88
C SER A 14 22.79 -16.58 14.19
N ARG A 15 22.70 -16.21 15.48
CA ARG A 15 22.04 -15.00 15.96
C ARG A 15 22.68 -13.73 15.42
N ALA A 16 24.02 -13.68 15.43
CA ALA A 16 24.77 -12.56 14.89
C ALA A 16 24.65 -12.49 13.36
N LEU A 17 24.67 -13.63 12.67
CA LEU A 17 24.51 -13.69 11.21
C LEU A 17 23.12 -13.29 10.74
N ALA A 18 22.06 -13.63 11.50
CA ALA A 18 20.69 -13.23 11.18
C ALA A 18 20.50 -11.70 11.15
N ASN A 19 21.38 -10.94 11.81
CA ASN A 19 21.33 -9.48 11.77
C ASN A 19 21.82 -8.89 10.44
N LEU A 20 22.46 -9.66 9.56
CA LEU A 20 22.84 -9.17 8.23
C LEU A 20 21.62 -8.88 7.34
N ASP A 21 20.49 -9.54 7.63
CA ASP A 21 19.23 -9.34 6.92
C ASP A 21 18.35 -8.26 7.58
N SER A 22 18.70 -7.78 8.78
CA SER A 22 17.96 -6.78 9.54
C SER A 22 18.84 -5.56 9.86
N GLY A 23 18.55 -4.42 9.23
CA GLY A 23 19.35 -3.20 9.44
C GLY A 23 19.72 -2.42 8.18
N ALA A 24 18.96 -2.58 7.09
CA ALA A 24 19.18 -1.85 5.84
C ALA A 24 19.31 -0.32 6.02
N PHE A 25 18.66 0.25 7.04
CA PHE A 25 18.84 1.66 7.41
C PHE A 25 20.26 1.96 7.89
N ILE A 26 20.86 1.11 8.74
CA ILE A 26 22.23 1.29 9.25
C ILE A 26 23.23 1.25 8.09
N ASP A 27 23.04 0.33 7.15
CA ASP A 27 23.89 0.25 5.96
C ASP A 27 23.77 1.49 5.08
N LEU A 28 22.56 2.01 4.90
CA LEU A 28 22.30 3.25 4.16
C LEU A 28 22.90 4.49 4.86
N GLU A 29 22.78 4.56 6.19
CA GLU A 29 23.39 5.62 7.01
C GLU A 29 24.92 5.57 6.91
N ASN A 30 25.51 4.38 6.95
CA ASN A 30 26.94 4.15 6.73
C ASN A 30 27.40 4.50 5.30
N GLU A 31 26.52 4.37 4.31
CA GLU A 31 26.78 4.84 2.94
C GLU A 31 26.81 6.37 2.91
N ALA A 32 25.79 7.02 3.47
CA ALA A 32 25.69 8.47 3.55
C ALA A 32 26.83 9.10 4.37
N SER A 33 27.28 8.46 5.45
CA SER A 33 28.34 8.99 6.32
C SER A 33 29.71 9.09 5.65
N LYS A 34 29.91 8.42 4.52
CA LYS A 34 31.16 8.48 3.74
C LYS A 34 31.22 9.70 2.83
N LEU A 35 30.09 10.38 2.61
CA LEU A 35 30.01 11.57 1.77
C LEU A 35 30.44 12.82 2.56
N PRO A 36 31.10 13.79 1.90
CA PRO A 36 31.48 15.04 2.54
C PRO A 36 30.23 15.83 2.95
N ARG A 37 30.22 16.35 4.17
CA ARG A 37 29.09 17.14 4.72
C ARG A 37 29.05 18.53 4.11
N TYR A 38 27.86 19.10 4.03
CA TYR A 38 27.65 20.49 3.64
C TYR A 38 28.35 21.45 4.59
N ASP A 39 29.05 22.41 4.01
CA ASP A 39 29.61 23.57 4.70
C ASP A 39 29.49 24.78 3.77
N PRO A 40 28.93 25.92 4.21
CA PRO A 40 28.62 27.04 3.33
C PRO A 40 29.85 27.65 2.66
N GLU A 41 31.04 27.55 3.28
CA GLU A 41 32.27 28.18 2.79
C GLU A 41 33.16 27.19 2.04
N THR A 42 33.37 26.02 2.64
CA THR A 42 34.38 25.06 2.20
C THR A 42 33.81 23.95 1.33
N ARG A 43 32.53 23.57 1.50
CA ARG A 43 31.85 22.47 0.80
C ARG A 43 30.37 22.78 0.53
N PRO A 44 30.05 23.82 -0.27
CA PRO A 44 28.67 24.24 -0.50
C PRO A 44 27.85 23.27 -1.35
N ASP A 45 28.47 22.23 -1.90
CA ASP A 45 27.89 21.08 -2.62
C ASP A 45 27.69 19.85 -1.72
N GLY A 46 28.23 19.87 -0.50
CA GLY A 46 28.26 18.72 0.40
C GLY A 46 26.87 18.26 0.86
N LEU A 47 26.82 17.07 1.46
CA LEU A 47 25.61 16.40 1.91
C LEU A 47 24.93 17.17 3.05
N ILE A 48 23.65 17.50 2.86
CA ILE A 48 22.72 17.91 3.91
C ILE A 48 21.91 16.69 4.34
N ASP A 49 22.02 16.31 5.61
CA ASP A 49 21.37 15.12 6.15
C ASP A 49 20.15 15.49 6.98
N LEU A 50 18.99 15.17 6.44
CA LEU A 50 17.69 15.38 7.05
C LEU A 50 17.03 14.06 7.44
N SER A 51 17.83 12.98 7.54
CA SER A 51 17.34 11.65 7.91
C SER A 51 17.31 11.46 9.44
N GLY A 52 18.30 12.00 10.16
CA GLY A 52 18.47 11.84 11.60
C GLY A 52 17.54 12.75 12.39
N ALA A 53 16.65 12.15 13.20
CA ALA A 53 15.68 12.91 14.01
C ALA A 53 16.34 13.57 15.23
N VAL A 54 17.01 14.71 15.01
CA VAL A 54 17.73 15.53 15.99
C VAL A 54 17.03 16.87 16.17
N ASN A 55 16.98 17.37 17.41
CA ASN A 55 16.39 18.67 17.74
C ASN A 55 17.49 19.69 18.05
N GLY A 56 18.03 20.34 17.01
CA GLY A 56 19.03 21.41 17.15
C GLY A 56 18.42 22.79 17.41
N LEU A 57 17.08 22.90 17.44
CA LEU A 57 16.38 24.17 17.72
C LEU A 57 16.60 24.69 19.14
N MET A 58 17.12 23.85 20.04
CA MET A 58 17.19 24.12 21.47
C MET A 58 18.60 24.01 22.05
N ASP A 59 19.63 23.93 21.20
CA ASP A 59 21.02 23.75 21.61
C ASP A 59 21.51 24.90 22.52
N ASP A 60 21.12 26.14 22.21
CA ASP A 60 21.43 27.33 23.01
C ASP A 60 20.77 27.29 24.40
N VAL A 61 19.49 26.94 24.45
CA VAL A 61 18.71 26.94 25.71
C VAL A 61 19.17 25.82 26.64
N LEU A 62 19.41 24.62 26.10
CA LEU A 62 19.90 23.51 26.91
C LEU A 62 21.37 23.70 27.28
N GLY A 63 22.19 24.24 26.37
CA GLY A 63 23.59 24.58 26.64
C GLY A 63 23.73 25.49 27.85
N GLU A 64 22.91 26.55 27.94
CA GLU A 64 22.87 27.46 29.09
C GLU A 64 22.61 26.71 30.41
N GLU A 65 21.70 25.73 30.41
CA GLU A 65 21.39 24.94 31.61
C GLU A 65 22.52 23.95 31.96
N MET A 66 23.21 23.41 30.95
CA MET A 66 24.37 22.54 31.14
C MET A 66 25.57 23.31 31.70
N ASP A 67 25.81 24.54 31.24
CA ASP A 67 26.88 25.40 31.75
C ASP A 67 26.65 25.76 33.23
N LYS A 68 25.42 26.18 33.58
CA LYS A 68 25.02 26.43 34.98
C LYS A 68 25.18 25.21 35.87
N PHE A 69 24.95 24.01 35.32
CA PHE A 69 25.17 22.77 36.05
C PHE A 69 26.65 22.52 36.27
N ALA A 70 27.48 22.70 35.24
CA ALA A 70 28.93 22.49 35.30
C ALA A 70 29.61 23.38 36.36
N GLU A 71 29.15 24.62 36.54
CA GLU A 71 29.69 25.56 37.54
C GLU A 71 29.63 25.06 38.99
N SER A 72 28.67 24.20 39.31
CA SER A 72 28.37 23.80 40.70
C SER A 72 28.39 22.29 40.92
N TYR A 73 28.64 21.50 39.89
CA TYR A 73 28.70 20.05 39.98
C TYR A 73 30.09 19.54 40.38
N ASP A 74 30.17 18.74 41.43
CA ASP A 74 31.41 18.04 41.81
C ASP A 74 31.69 16.88 40.84
N LEU A 75 32.58 17.11 39.86
CA LEU A 75 32.98 16.13 38.85
C LEU A 75 33.52 14.82 39.43
N ARG A 76 34.02 14.79 40.68
CA ARG A 76 34.44 13.54 41.34
C ARG A 76 33.27 12.58 41.60
N LYS A 77 32.02 13.06 41.55
CA LYS A 77 30.82 12.22 41.64
C LYS A 77 30.55 11.48 40.33
N ALA A 78 30.94 12.06 39.18
CA ALA A 78 30.76 11.44 37.86
C ALA A 78 31.60 10.18 37.65
N THR A 79 32.72 10.06 38.38
CA THR A 79 33.65 8.91 38.25
C THR A 79 33.23 7.70 39.08
N ARG A 80 32.12 7.79 39.83
CA ARG A 80 31.62 6.72 40.70
C ARG A 80 30.47 5.96 40.04
N TYR A 81 30.32 4.68 40.40
CA TYR A 81 29.15 3.88 40.01
C TYR A 81 27.86 4.46 40.61
N GLY A 82 26.79 4.46 39.81
CA GLY A 82 25.44 4.84 40.24
C GLY A 82 24.62 3.65 40.71
N GLY A 83 23.30 3.82 40.85
CA GLY A 83 22.39 2.69 40.98
C GLY A 83 22.17 2.02 39.61
N VAL A 84 22.10 0.68 39.57
CA VAL A 84 21.85 -0.08 38.32
C VAL A 84 20.51 0.29 37.67
N MET A 85 19.51 0.63 38.49
CA MET A 85 18.18 1.06 38.03
C MET A 85 18.10 2.58 37.83
N GLY A 86 19.24 3.27 37.82
CA GLY A 86 19.35 4.73 37.90
C GLY A 86 19.32 5.27 39.34
N PRO A 87 19.73 6.52 39.56
CA PRO A 87 19.59 7.19 40.85
C PRO A 87 18.12 7.41 41.24
N ARG A 88 17.80 7.30 42.54
CA ARG A 88 16.45 7.58 43.05
C ARG A 88 15.99 9.00 42.73
N ASP A 89 16.89 9.97 42.92
CA ASP A 89 16.64 11.39 42.64
C ASP A 89 16.17 11.65 41.20
N LEU A 90 16.66 10.86 40.24
CA LEU A 90 16.27 10.94 38.82
C LEU A 90 14.85 10.41 38.63
N SER A 91 14.55 9.24 39.20
CA SER A 91 13.20 8.65 39.10
C SER A 91 12.15 9.54 39.78
N GLU A 92 12.52 10.22 40.87
CA GLU A 92 11.67 11.25 41.49
C GLU A 92 11.42 12.43 40.57
N ALA A 93 12.47 13.01 39.99
CA ALA A 93 12.34 14.14 39.07
C ALA A 93 11.49 13.78 37.84
N VAL A 94 11.71 12.59 37.26
CA VAL A 94 10.93 12.07 36.13
C VAL A 94 9.49 11.81 36.54
N SER A 95 9.22 11.24 37.72
CA SER A 95 7.85 11.03 38.20
C SER A 95 7.08 12.34 38.34
N SER A 96 7.72 13.39 38.86
CA SER A 96 7.14 14.73 38.97
C SER A 96 6.81 15.30 37.58
N PHE A 97 7.78 15.22 36.66
CA PHE A 97 7.61 15.66 35.27
C PHE A 97 6.46 14.93 34.55
N VAL A 98 6.42 13.59 34.64
CA VAL A 98 5.38 12.76 34.02
C VAL A 98 4.01 13.09 34.60
N ASN A 99 3.88 13.20 35.94
CA ASN A 99 2.61 13.56 36.56
C ASN A 99 2.09 14.93 36.09
N ARG A 100 3.00 15.89 35.88
CA ARG A 100 2.66 17.25 35.45
C ARG A 100 2.27 17.34 33.98
N HIS A 101 2.98 16.64 33.09
CA HIS A 101 2.87 16.84 31.64
C HIS A 101 2.17 15.71 30.87
N PHE A 102 2.09 14.49 31.43
CA PHE A 102 1.42 13.34 30.79
C PHE A 102 0.02 13.11 31.36
N HIS A 103 -0.33 13.80 32.45
CA HIS A 103 -1.64 13.74 33.10
C HIS A 103 -2.12 12.30 33.35
N PRO A 104 -1.32 11.46 34.02
CA PRO A 104 -1.64 10.05 34.18
C PRO A 104 -2.93 9.87 35.00
N ALA A 105 -3.76 8.89 34.63
CA ALA A 105 -5.03 8.61 35.32
C ALA A 105 -4.82 8.20 36.80
N GLN A 106 -3.64 7.65 37.09
CA GLN A 106 -3.16 7.36 38.44
C GLN A 106 -1.76 7.93 38.58
N ALA A 107 -1.47 8.63 39.69
CA ALA A 107 -0.17 9.22 39.95
C ALA A 107 0.97 8.21 39.78
N VAL A 108 1.99 8.58 39.02
CA VAL A 108 3.22 7.81 38.81
C VAL A 108 4.16 8.07 39.98
N THR A 109 4.64 7.01 40.60
CA THR A 109 5.64 7.06 41.67
C THR A 109 7.02 6.70 41.11
N PRO A 110 8.12 7.02 41.81
CA PRO A 110 9.45 6.63 41.35
C PRO A 110 9.64 5.11 41.27
N ASP A 111 8.85 4.33 42.01
CA ASP A 111 8.86 2.86 41.98
C ASP A 111 8.18 2.27 40.73
N ASN A 112 7.45 3.09 39.97
CA ASN A 112 6.91 2.71 38.66
C ASN A 112 7.91 2.93 37.52
N ILE A 113 9.08 3.53 37.81
CA ILE A 113 10.04 3.96 36.80
C ILE A 113 11.24 3.02 36.79
N LEU A 114 11.67 2.62 35.59
CA LEU A 114 12.97 1.98 35.36
C LEU A 114 13.78 2.85 34.40
N VAL A 115 15.02 3.16 34.80
CA VAL A 115 15.94 3.98 34.01
C VAL A 115 16.91 3.10 33.23
N THR A 116 17.13 3.43 31.96
CA THR A 116 18.11 2.77 31.08
C THR A 116 18.83 3.78 30.19
N ASN A 117 19.87 3.31 29.47
CA ASN A 117 20.71 4.11 28.59
C ASN A 117 20.05 4.48 27.22
N GLY A 118 18.78 4.86 27.26
CA GLY A 118 17.98 5.34 26.13
C GLY A 118 16.77 4.47 25.80
N VAL A 119 15.83 5.03 25.05
CA VAL A 119 14.57 4.36 24.67
C VAL A 119 14.81 3.14 23.76
N THR A 120 15.80 3.18 22.86
CA THR A 120 16.24 2.01 22.08
C THR A 120 16.48 0.78 22.96
N SER A 121 17.19 0.99 24.08
CA SER A 121 17.50 -0.08 25.03
C SER A 121 16.27 -0.52 25.84
N LEU A 122 15.27 0.35 26.01
CA LEU A 122 13.98 -0.04 26.60
C LEU A 122 13.16 -0.89 25.65
N ILE A 123 13.13 -0.55 24.35
CA ILE A 123 12.39 -1.34 23.35
C ILE A 123 12.95 -2.78 23.31
N ASP A 124 14.27 -2.93 23.23
CA ASP A 124 14.96 -4.25 23.29
C ASP A 124 14.64 -5.00 24.59
N LEU A 125 14.76 -4.32 25.74
CA LEU A 125 14.52 -4.90 27.06
C LEU A 125 13.05 -5.28 27.30
N MET A 126 12.10 -4.52 26.75
CA MET A 126 10.67 -4.81 26.80
C MET A 126 10.29 -5.94 25.83
N ALA A 127 10.86 -5.96 24.62
CA ALA A 127 10.68 -7.08 23.69
C ALA A 127 11.16 -8.39 24.31
N PHE A 128 12.35 -8.38 24.94
CA PHE A 128 12.89 -9.53 25.67
C PHE A 128 12.05 -9.89 26.91
N GLY A 129 11.50 -8.89 27.61
CA GLY A 129 10.76 -9.11 28.86
C GLY A 129 9.32 -9.59 28.69
N MET A 130 8.68 -9.30 27.56
CA MET A 130 7.26 -9.60 27.31
C MET A 130 7.04 -10.81 26.38
N CYS A 131 8.05 -11.23 25.62
CA CYS A 131 7.89 -12.23 24.57
C CYS A 131 8.94 -13.35 24.68
N ASP A 132 8.53 -14.57 24.40
CA ASP A 132 9.44 -15.68 24.10
C ASP A 132 9.89 -15.64 22.62
N PRO A 133 11.04 -16.26 22.27
CA PRO A 133 11.48 -16.35 20.88
C PRO A 133 10.43 -17.02 19.98
N GLY A 134 10.11 -16.38 18.85
CA GLY A 134 9.07 -16.83 17.91
C GLY A 134 7.69 -16.21 18.14
N GLU A 135 7.42 -15.65 19.33
CA GLU A 135 6.21 -14.85 19.57
C GLU A 135 6.31 -13.48 18.89
N GLY A 136 5.20 -12.74 18.84
CA GLY A 136 5.06 -11.57 17.99
C GLY A 136 4.75 -10.26 18.71
N ILE A 137 5.29 -9.15 18.18
CA ILE A 137 4.88 -7.78 18.54
C ILE A 137 4.26 -7.12 17.32
N MET A 138 3.04 -6.61 17.50
CA MET A 138 2.30 -5.87 16.48
C MET A 138 2.76 -4.41 16.43
N VAL A 139 2.97 -3.87 15.24
CA VAL A 139 3.33 -2.46 15.03
C VAL A 139 2.44 -1.82 13.97
N ILE A 140 1.94 -0.61 14.25
CA ILE A 140 1.09 0.13 13.31
C ILE A 140 1.97 0.81 12.27
N THR A 141 1.64 0.66 10.98
CA THR A 141 2.41 1.23 9.88
C THR A 141 1.78 2.50 9.28
N PRO A 142 2.58 3.46 8.78
CA PRO A 142 4.04 3.54 8.88
C PRO A 142 4.52 3.73 10.33
N THR A 143 5.72 3.29 10.63
CA THR A 143 6.27 3.21 12.00
C THR A 143 7.72 3.63 12.08
N TYR A 144 8.28 3.70 13.29
CA TYR A 144 9.70 4.02 13.47
C TYR A 144 10.57 2.95 12.78
N MET A 145 11.39 3.39 11.82
CA MET A 145 12.18 2.51 10.95
C MET A 145 13.11 1.51 11.66
N MET A 146 13.47 1.76 12.93
CA MET A 146 14.32 0.83 13.68
C MET A 146 13.52 -0.15 14.55
N PHE A 147 12.20 -0.04 14.69
CA PHE A 147 11.42 -1.07 15.42
C PHE A 147 11.66 -2.49 14.91
N PRO A 148 11.74 -2.77 13.58
CA PRO A 148 12.09 -4.11 13.10
C PRO A 148 13.42 -4.62 13.66
N HIS A 149 14.42 -3.74 13.77
CA HIS A 149 15.72 -4.10 14.33
C HIS A 149 15.68 -4.19 15.86
N ASP A 150 15.21 -3.15 16.54
CA ASP A 150 15.23 -3.01 18.00
C ASP A 150 14.41 -4.09 18.71
N VAL A 151 13.35 -4.58 18.08
CA VAL A 151 12.51 -5.67 18.60
C VAL A 151 13.11 -7.05 18.28
N CYS A 152 13.60 -7.26 17.05
CA CYS A 152 13.90 -8.62 16.57
C CYS A 152 15.36 -9.04 16.84
N ALA A 153 16.31 -8.12 16.75
CA ALA A 153 17.75 -8.40 16.64
C ALA A 153 18.29 -9.32 17.75
N ARG A 154 17.84 -9.13 18.99
CA ARG A 154 18.31 -9.89 20.15
C ARG A 154 17.26 -10.82 20.74
N ALA A 155 16.00 -10.39 20.80
CA ALA A 155 14.93 -11.12 21.45
C ALA A 155 14.40 -12.30 20.60
N GLY A 156 14.65 -12.34 19.28
CA GLY A 156 14.12 -13.40 18.41
C GLY A 156 12.60 -13.33 18.24
N VAL A 157 12.03 -12.15 18.50
CA VAL A 157 10.60 -11.84 18.37
C VAL A 157 10.26 -11.57 16.90
N ARG A 158 9.03 -11.88 16.49
CA ARG A 158 8.51 -11.62 15.16
C ARG A 158 7.77 -10.28 15.14
N LEU A 159 8.14 -9.41 14.21
CA LEU A 159 7.38 -8.18 13.98
C LEU A 159 6.13 -8.48 13.13
N ILE A 160 4.96 -8.01 13.58
CA ILE A 160 3.68 -8.16 12.88
C ILE A 160 3.21 -6.77 12.42
N PRO A 161 3.37 -6.40 11.14
CA PRO A 161 2.91 -5.11 10.67
C PRO A 161 1.38 -5.06 10.60
N VAL A 162 0.80 -4.04 11.21
CA VAL A 162 -0.62 -3.69 11.15
C VAL A 162 -0.75 -2.58 10.14
N ARG A 163 -1.38 -2.88 9.00
CA ARG A 163 -1.58 -1.93 7.91
C ARG A 163 -3.01 -1.38 7.97
N PRO A 164 -3.21 -0.12 8.41
CA PRO A 164 -4.52 0.51 8.34
C PRO A 164 -4.95 0.70 6.89
N ASP A 165 -6.26 0.67 6.64
CA ASP A 165 -6.79 0.92 5.29
C ASP A 165 -6.52 2.39 4.91
N PRO A 166 -6.06 2.69 3.67
CA PRO A 166 -5.85 4.06 3.23
C PRO A 166 -7.12 4.92 3.26
N PRO A 167 -7.00 6.24 3.47
CA PRO A 167 -5.76 6.99 3.68
C PRO A 167 -5.16 6.76 5.08
N VAL A 168 -3.82 6.64 5.14
CA VAL A 168 -3.04 6.42 6.38
C VAL A 168 -3.36 7.46 7.45
N GLU A 169 -3.69 8.69 7.02
CA GLU A 169 -4.01 9.83 7.85
C GLU A 169 -5.25 9.60 8.72
N ASN A 170 -6.17 8.72 8.32
CA ASN A 170 -7.39 8.42 9.07
C ASN A 170 -7.10 7.89 10.47
N GLN A 171 -5.95 7.22 10.69
CA GLN A 171 -5.60 6.69 12.00
C GLN A 171 -5.39 7.77 13.08
N PHE A 172 -5.13 9.01 12.65
CA PHE A 172 -4.93 10.18 13.52
C PHE A 172 -6.21 11.00 13.70
N GLU A 173 -7.34 10.53 13.16
CA GLU A 173 -8.64 11.18 13.27
C GLU A 173 -9.58 10.32 14.13
N PRO A 174 -10.44 10.90 14.99
CA PRO A 174 -11.34 10.12 15.85
C PRO A 174 -12.23 9.13 15.09
N ARG A 175 -12.62 9.48 13.86
CA ARG A 175 -13.44 8.64 12.97
C ARG A 175 -12.74 7.37 12.50
N GLY A 176 -11.40 7.36 12.43
CA GLY A 176 -10.63 6.22 11.96
C GLY A 176 -10.31 5.19 13.04
N ALA A 177 -10.74 5.41 14.29
CA ALA A 177 -10.48 4.49 15.40
C ALA A 177 -11.06 3.09 15.13
N ALA A 178 -12.28 3.01 14.60
CA ALA A 178 -12.92 1.73 14.29
C ALA A 178 -12.18 0.96 13.19
N ASP A 179 -11.78 1.64 12.12
CA ASP A 179 -11.03 1.05 11.01
C ASP A 179 -9.66 0.54 11.47
N LEU A 180 -8.99 1.29 12.35
CA LEU A 180 -7.71 0.87 12.93
C LEU A 180 -7.85 -0.37 13.82
N VAL A 181 -8.91 -0.44 14.65
CA VAL A 181 -9.20 -1.63 15.46
C VAL A 181 -9.52 -2.84 14.58
N GLN A 182 -10.20 -2.65 13.45
CA GLN A 182 -10.41 -3.72 12.48
C GLN A 182 -9.10 -4.18 11.85
N ALA A 183 -8.21 -3.26 11.47
CA ALA A 183 -6.88 -3.60 10.97
C ALA A 183 -6.05 -4.39 12.01
N LEU A 184 -6.09 -3.97 13.28
CA LEU A 184 -5.49 -4.71 14.40
C LEU A 184 -6.06 -6.13 14.50
N ALA A 185 -7.39 -6.28 14.44
CA ALA A 185 -8.04 -7.59 14.50
C ALA A 185 -7.65 -8.50 13.32
N ARG A 186 -7.58 -7.96 12.10
CA ARG A 186 -7.13 -8.70 10.91
C ARG A 186 -5.69 -9.18 11.03
N ALA A 187 -4.78 -8.29 11.44
CA ALA A 187 -3.37 -8.61 11.62
C ALA A 187 -3.15 -9.64 12.73
N HIS A 188 -3.85 -9.51 13.86
CA HIS A 188 -3.81 -10.47 14.94
C HIS A 188 -4.31 -11.86 14.50
N ALA A 189 -5.45 -11.92 13.79
CA ALA A 189 -5.98 -13.18 13.27
C ALA A 189 -5.05 -13.84 12.24
N ALA A 190 -4.41 -13.06 11.38
CA ALA A 190 -3.41 -13.55 10.44
C ALA A 190 -2.19 -14.14 11.16
N ALA A 191 -1.65 -13.43 12.15
CA ALA A 191 -0.51 -13.93 12.93
C ALA A 191 -0.80 -15.27 13.61
N LEU A 192 -1.99 -15.43 14.21
CA LEU A 192 -2.39 -16.70 14.81
C LEU A 192 -2.51 -17.84 13.79
N ARG A 193 -3.00 -17.57 12.57
CA ARG A 193 -3.02 -18.58 11.49
C ARG A 193 -1.62 -19.01 11.07
N ASP A 194 -0.66 -18.08 11.13
CA ASP A 194 0.75 -18.34 10.82
C ASP A 194 1.51 -18.97 12.00
N GLY A 195 0.83 -19.30 13.11
CA GLY A 195 1.42 -19.90 14.30
C GLY A 195 2.24 -18.93 15.15
N ILE A 196 2.05 -17.62 14.96
CA ILE A 196 2.72 -16.56 15.73
C ILE A 196 1.75 -16.03 16.77
N THR A 197 2.08 -16.13 18.05
CA THR A 197 1.28 -15.57 19.15
C THR A 197 1.62 -14.11 19.38
N PRO A 198 0.71 -13.15 19.13
CA PRO A 198 0.96 -11.75 19.42
C PRO A 198 0.91 -11.48 20.94
N LYS A 199 1.92 -10.80 21.48
CA LYS A 199 2.04 -10.48 22.91
C LYS A 199 1.94 -9.00 23.25
N ALA A 200 2.26 -8.13 22.30
CA ALA A 200 2.18 -6.70 22.51
C ALA A 200 1.77 -5.95 21.24
N LEU A 201 1.14 -4.80 21.43
CA LEU A 201 1.01 -3.73 20.45
C LEU A 201 2.01 -2.63 20.80
N LEU A 202 2.92 -2.33 19.89
CA LEU A 202 3.90 -1.26 19.99
C LEU A 202 3.52 -0.12 19.02
N LEU A 203 3.40 1.09 19.56
CA LEU A 203 3.22 2.31 18.77
C LEU A 203 4.21 3.40 19.19
N CYS A 204 4.42 4.37 18.30
CA CYS A 204 5.08 5.64 18.61
C CYS A 204 4.01 6.73 18.64
N ASN A 205 3.87 7.46 19.74
CA ASN A 205 2.84 8.49 19.94
C ASN A 205 3.45 9.73 20.63
N PRO A 206 3.63 10.87 19.95
CA PRO A 206 3.32 11.15 18.54
C PRO A 206 4.02 10.23 17.54
N SER A 207 3.37 9.99 16.40
CA SER A 207 3.83 9.05 15.37
C SER A 207 5.10 9.50 14.67
N ASN A 208 6.09 8.62 14.65
CA ASN A 208 7.24 8.64 13.74
C ASN A 208 6.99 7.59 12.65
N PRO A 209 6.87 7.95 11.36
CA PRO A 209 7.34 9.18 10.72
C PRO A 209 6.28 10.27 10.47
N CYS A 210 5.02 10.08 10.87
CA CYS A 210 3.92 10.94 10.40
C CYS A 210 3.87 12.35 11.01
N GLY A 211 4.44 12.55 12.20
CA GLY A 211 4.39 13.83 12.92
C GLY A 211 2.98 14.15 13.41
N ARG A 212 2.21 13.12 13.77
CA ARG A 212 0.80 13.22 14.15
C ARG A 212 0.52 12.52 15.48
N THR A 213 -0.33 13.11 16.29
CA THR A 213 -0.81 12.50 17.54
C THR A 213 -1.97 11.54 17.32
N TYR A 214 -2.09 10.51 18.15
CA TYR A 214 -3.28 9.65 18.15
C TYR A 214 -4.39 10.28 19.04
N PRO A 215 -5.64 10.31 18.58
CA PRO A 215 -6.76 10.74 19.40
C PRO A 215 -6.92 9.87 20.65
N ARG A 216 -7.33 10.48 21.78
CA ARG A 216 -7.64 9.75 23.02
C ARG A 216 -8.57 8.55 22.79
N ALA A 217 -9.63 8.74 22.01
CA ALA A 217 -10.61 7.68 21.71
C ALA A 217 -9.93 6.48 21.04
N THR A 218 -9.00 6.72 20.11
CA THR A 218 -8.23 5.69 19.43
C THR A 218 -7.33 4.93 20.41
N LEU A 219 -6.60 5.63 21.28
CA LEU A 219 -5.72 5.00 22.27
C LEU A 219 -6.50 4.14 23.29
N VAL A 220 -7.70 4.57 23.70
CA VAL A 220 -8.58 3.79 24.57
C VAL A 220 -9.00 2.49 23.89
N GLU A 221 -9.40 2.54 22.63
CA GLU A 221 -9.81 1.33 21.90
C GLU A 221 -8.62 0.39 21.63
N MET A 222 -7.40 0.91 21.43
CA MET A 222 -6.18 0.09 21.40
C MET A 222 -5.91 -0.60 22.75
N ALA A 223 -6.05 0.10 23.86
CA ALA A 223 -5.86 -0.47 25.20
C ALA A 223 -6.88 -1.58 25.48
N ARG A 224 -8.15 -1.36 25.11
CA ARG A 224 -9.21 -2.39 25.19
C ARG A 224 -8.94 -3.57 24.28
N PHE A 225 -8.48 -3.32 23.06
CA PHE A 225 -8.10 -4.38 22.12
C PHE A 225 -7.03 -5.30 22.71
N CYS A 226 -6.01 -4.72 23.35
CA CYS A 226 -4.94 -5.45 24.00
C CYS A 226 -5.45 -6.22 25.22
N GLY A 227 -6.23 -5.59 26.09
CA GLY A 227 -6.80 -6.25 27.27
C GLY A 227 -7.75 -7.40 26.93
N ALA A 228 -8.51 -7.31 25.83
CA ALA A 228 -9.35 -8.41 25.33
C ALA A 228 -8.57 -9.66 24.88
N ARG A 229 -7.26 -9.51 24.63
CA ARG A 229 -6.40 -10.53 24.02
C ARG A 229 -5.21 -10.91 24.88
N ASP A 230 -5.20 -10.47 26.14
CA ASP A 230 -4.07 -10.67 27.06
C ASP A 230 -2.73 -10.18 26.48
N MET A 231 -2.78 -9.01 25.85
CA MET A 231 -1.61 -8.36 25.25
C MET A 231 -1.22 -7.10 26.03
N HIS A 232 0.06 -6.74 25.93
CA HIS A 232 0.60 -5.47 26.38
C HIS A 232 0.36 -4.35 25.35
N LEU A 233 0.08 -3.13 25.82
CA LEU A 233 0.15 -1.90 25.05
C LEU A 233 1.44 -1.16 25.43
N LEU A 234 2.39 -1.08 24.50
CA LEU A 234 3.65 -0.38 24.66
C LEU A 234 3.64 0.91 23.82
N SER A 235 3.55 2.05 24.48
CA SER A 235 3.57 3.37 23.82
C SER A 235 4.95 4.00 23.95
N ASP A 236 5.65 4.18 22.83
CA ASP A 236 6.84 5.01 22.74
C ASP A 236 6.43 6.48 22.59
N GLU A 237 6.48 7.21 23.70
CA GLU A 237 6.05 8.61 23.79
C GLU A 237 7.23 9.58 23.81
N ILE A 238 8.38 9.20 23.23
CA ILE A 238 9.60 10.01 23.20
C ILE A 238 9.43 11.42 22.59
N TYR A 239 8.34 11.66 21.86
CA TYR A 239 7.98 12.94 21.24
C TYR A 239 6.85 13.68 21.98
N ALA A 240 6.46 13.25 23.18
CA ALA A 240 5.29 13.75 23.91
C ALA A 240 5.22 15.29 24.02
N MET A 241 6.36 15.97 24.15
CA MET A 241 6.39 17.43 24.33
C MET A 241 6.50 18.22 23.04
N SER A 242 6.57 17.55 21.88
CA SER A 242 6.80 18.16 20.57
C SER A 242 5.53 18.63 19.84
N THR A 243 4.38 18.69 20.50
CA THR A 243 3.17 19.30 19.92
C THR A 243 3.29 20.84 19.97
N PHE A 244 3.33 21.48 18.82
CA PHE A 244 3.54 22.93 18.71
C PHE A 244 2.28 23.78 18.87
N GLU A 245 1.08 23.22 18.66
CA GLU A 245 -0.20 23.88 18.97
C GLU A 245 -1.02 23.08 20.00
N PRO A 246 -0.78 23.26 21.31
CA PRO A 246 -1.45 22.48 22.36
C PRO A 246 -2.97 22.72 22.45
N ASP A 247 -3.47 23.86 21.96
CA ASP A 247 -4.89 24.25 22.04
C ASP A 247 -5.74 23.82 20.81
N ARG A 248 -5.19 23.01 19.90
CA ARG A 248 -5.91 22.48 18.73
C ARG A 248 -7.00 21.47 19.11
N ARG A 249 -7.87 21.14 18.14
CA ARG A 249 -8.94 20.11 18.25
C ARG A 249 -8.47 18.75 18.81
N HIS A 250 -7.17 18.41 18.69
CA HIS A 250 -6.59 17.15 19.15
C HIS A 250 -5.23 17.38 19.85
N PRO A 251 -5.21 17.66 21.17
CA PRO A 251 -3.96 17.75 21.93
C PRO A 251 -3.30 16.38 22.09
N PHE A 252 -1.98 16.38 22.34
CA PHE A 252 -1.26 15.15 22.70
C PHE A 252 -1.94 14.46 23.90
N THR A 253 -2.17 13.16 23.76
CA THR A 253 -2.71 12.32 24.83
C THR A 253 -1.75 11.18 25.10
N SER A 254 -1.27 11.08 26.34
CA SER A 254 -0.48 9.94 26.79
C SER A 254 -1.37 8.73 27.07
N VAL A 255 -0.89 7.52 26.80
CA VAL A 255 -1.54 6.27 27.25
C VAL A 255 -1.64 6.18 28.77
N LEU A 256 -0.77 6.86 29.51
CA LEU A 256 -0.82 6.89 30.98
C LEU A 256 -2.07 7.60 31.51
N SER A 257 -2.68 8.48 30.70
CA SER A 257 -3.90 9.22 31.04
C SER A 257 -5.19 8.40 30.87
N ILE A 258 -5.10 7.17 30.38
CA ILE A 258 -6.24 6.28 30.18
C ILE A 258 -6.57 5.60 31.52
N PRO A 259 -7.78 5.79 32.07
CA PRO A 259 -8.18 5.10 33.29
C PRO A 259 -8.35 3.61 33.02
N ALA A 260 -7.97 2.78 33.99
CA ALA A 260 -8.35 1.37 33.98
C ALA A 260 -9.86 1.25 34.15
N ASP A 261 -10.44 0.24 33.51
CA ASP A 261 -11.82 -0.12 33.76
C ASP A 261 -11.92 -0.74 35.18
N PRO A 262 -13.04 -0.55 35.91
CA PRO A 262 -13.19 -1.11 37.24
C PRO A 262 -13.06 -2.63 37.21
N ALA A 263 -12.36 -3.20 38.20
CA ALA A 263 -12.37 -4.64 38.43
C ALA A 263 -13.77 -5.03 38.94
N ASP A 264 -14.69 -5.44 38.07
CA ASP A 264 -16.02 -5.87 38.51
C ASP A 264 -15.94 -7.29 39.14
N PRO A 265 -16.38 -7.51 40.40
CA PRO A 265 -16.44 -8.82 41.05
C PRO A 265 -17.60 -9.71 40.59
N THR A 266 -18.38 -9.32 39.59
CA THR A 266 -19.54 -10.11 39.15
C THR A 266 -19.13 -11.24 38.18
N PRO A 267 -19.51 -12.51 38.45
CA PRO A 267 -19.23 -13.61 37.54
C PRO A 267 -19.82 -13.29 36.17
N ALA A 268 -19.06 -13.54 35.12
CA ALA A 268 -19.38 -13.29 33.72
C ALA A 268 -20.69 -13.93 33.20
N ALA A 269 -21.58 -14.46 34.05
CA ALA A 269 -22.84 -15.10 33.69
C ALA A 269 -24.03 -14.13 33.44
N ALA A 270 -23.98 -12.88 33.91
CA ALA A 270 -25.12 -11.96 33.82
C ALA A 270 -25.04 -10.91 32.69
N ALA A 271 -23.88 -10.75 32.05
CA ALA A 271 -23.73 -9.80 30.95
C ALA A 271 -23.97 -10.50 29.60
N GLY A 272 -25.04 -10.11 28.90
CA GLY A 272 -25.38 -10.62 27.56
C GLY A 272 -24.21 -10.49 26.58
N ALA A 273 -24.19 -11.33 25.54
CA ALA A 273 -23.07 -11.52 24.61
C ALA A 273 -22.46 -10.23 24.02
N ALA A 274 -23.18 -9.11 24.01
CA ALA A 274 -22.69 -7.80 23.58
C ALA A 274 -21.64 -7.15 24.52
N ALA A 275 -21.63 -7.46 25.82
CA ALA A 275 -20.71 -6.87 26.80
C ALA A 275 -19.35 -7.59 26.87
N ARG A 276 -19.29 -8.88 26.52
CA ARG A 276 -18.03 -9.66 26.49
C ARG A 276 -17.10 -9.29 25.33
N GLY A 277 -17.57 -8.51 24.35
CA GLY A 277 -16.84 -8.22 23.11
C GLY A 277 -15.99 -6.94 23.10
N ARG A 278 -16.11 -6.06 24.11
CA ARG A 278 -15.51 -4.70 24.03
C ARG A 278 -14.08 -4.59 24.59
N GLY A 279 -13.61 -5.60 25.35
CA GLY A 279 -12.30 -5.55 26.01
C GLY A 279 -12.25 -4.63 27.23
N VAL A 280 -11.38 -4.95 28.19
CA VAL A 280 -11.20 -4.21 29.45
C VAL A 280 -9.83 -3.53 29.42
N VAL A 281 -9.73 -2.26 29.83
CA VAL A 281 -8.43 -1.60 30.02
C VAL A 281 -7.81 -2.03 31.34
N LEU A 282 -6.66 -2.72 31.27
CA LEU A 282 -5.87 -3.12 32.43
C LEU A 282 -4.63 -2.23 32.57
N ALA A 283 -4.51 -1.52 33.70
CA ALA A 283 -3.39 -0.61 33.95
C ALA A 283 -2.03 -1.32 33.95
N GLU A 284 -2.00 -2.60 34.31
CA GLU A 284 -0.84 -3.47 34.33
C GLU A 284 -0.35 -3.86 32.94
N ASN A 285 -1.19 -3.70 31.91
CA ASN A 285 -0.84 -4.02 30.53
C ASN A 285 -0.49 -2.77 29.72
N VAL A 286 -0.56 -1.57 30.31
CA VAL A 286 -0.22 -0.31 29.63
C VAL A 286 1.14 0.18 30.11
N HIS A 287 2.05 0.39 29.15
CA HIS A 287 3.44 0.77 29.39
C HIS A 287 3.79 1.99 28.54
N CYS A 288 4.49 2.95 29.13
CA CYS A 288 4.97 4.14 28.44
C CYS A 288 6.50 4.15 28.45
N LEU A 289 7.09 4.43 27.28
CA LEU A 289 8.51 4.71 27.14
C LEU A 289 8.70 6.21 26.91
N TYR A 290 9.64 6.81 27.61
CA TYR A 290 10.02 8.20 27.41
C TYR A 290 11.53 8.38 27.52
N GLY A 291 12.07 9.52 27.10
CA GLY A 291 13.51 9.75 27.19
C GLY A 291 13.94 11.16 26.80
N ALA A 292 15.20 11.48 27.07
CA ALA A 292 15.74 12.83 26.85
C ALA A 292 16.11 13.10 25.37
N SER A 293 16.13 12.08 24.51
CA SER A 293 16.81 12.18 23.23
C SER A 293 16.17 13.09 22.20
N LYS A 294 14.85 13.33 22.28
CA LYS A 294 14.10 14.02 21.22
C LYS A 294 13.60 15.39 21.68
N ASP A 295 12.63 15.41 22.60
CA ASP A 295 12.06 16.66 23.13
C ASP A 295 13.16 17.59 23.72
N PHE A 296 14.15 17.00 24.40
CA PHE A 296 15.26 17.75 25.02
C PHE A 296 16.54 17.81 24.17
N GLY A 297 16.52 17.38 22.90
CA GLY A 297 17.72 17.38 22.03
C GLY A 297 18.91 16.56 22.55
N SER A 298 18.73 15.80 23.63
CA SER A 298 19.83 15.25 24.44
C SER A 298 20.15 13.79 24.06
N GLY A 299 20.24 13.52 22.76
CA GLY A 299 20.47 12.16 22.23
C GLY A 299 21.74 11.50 22.79
N GLY A 300 22.80 12.29 22.98
CA GLY A 300 24.09 11.83 23.52
C GLY A 300 24.09 11.52 25.01
N LEU A 301 23.11 12.02 25.79
CA LEU A 301 23.03 11.75 27.23
C LEU A 301 22.56 10.32 27.54
N ARG A 302 21.95 9.64 26.57
CA ARG A 302 21.49 8.25 26.68
C ARG A 302 20.62 8.04 27.93
N LEU A 303 19.51 8.74 28.04
CA LEU A 303 18.54 8.57 29.14
C LEU A 303 17.18 8.11 28.60
N GLY A 304 16.71 6.97 29.11
CA GLY A 304 15.39 6.40 28.82
C GLY A 304 14.68 5.99 30.12
N PHE A 305 13.35 6.11 30.11
CA PHE A 305 12.47 5.87 31.25
C PHE A 305 11.31 4.96 30.82
N LEU A 306 11.22 3.77 31.40
CA LEU A 306 10.03 2.92 31.33
C LEU A 306 9.12 3.30 32.50
N VAL A 307 7.88 3.64 32.21
CA VAL A 307 6.82 3.81 33.21
C VAL A 307 5.87 2.61 33.11
N THR A 308 5.81 1.79 34.16
CA THR A 308 4.94 0.62 34.21
C THR A 308 4.37 0.37 35.61
N ARG A 309 3.14 -0.13 35.65
CA ARG A 309 2.47 -0.60 36.88
C ARG A 309 2.54 -2.12 37.04
N ASN A 310 3.08 -2.82 36.06
CA ASN A 310 3.24 -4.27 36.12
C ASN A 310 4.41 -4.65 37.02
N ALA A 311 4.12 -4.94 38.28
CA ALA A 311 5.16 -5.23 39.27
C ALA A 311 5.99 -6.47 38.91
N LEU A 312 5.39 -7.48 38.27
CA LEU A 312 6.12 -8.69 37.87
C LEU A 312 7.07 -8.41 36.71
N LEU A 313 6.57 -7.76 35.66
CA LEU A 313 7.39 -7.35 34.52
C LEU A 313 8.51 -6.42 34.97
N TRP A 314 8.22 -5.39 35.77
CA TRP A 314 9.23 -4.48 36.32
C TRP A 314 10.31 -5.26 37.10
N ARG A 315 9.92 -6.20 37.96
CA ARG A 315 10.87 -7.03 38.73
C ARG A 315 11.72 -7.95 37.85
N ALA A 316 11.17 -8.44 36.74
CA ALA A 316 11.88 -9.27 35.77
C ALA A 316 12.90 -8.43 34.99
N VAL A 317 12.45 -7.33 34.37
CA VAL A 317 13.27 -6.56 33.44
C VAL A 317 14.29 -5.66 34.14
N ARG A 318 14.07 -5.24 35.39
CA ARG A 318 15.06 -4.44 36.15
C ARG A 318 16.42 -5.12 36.31
N ARG A 319 16.47 -6.47 36.26
CA ARG A 319 17.74 -7.22 36.35
C ARG A 319 18.56 -7.09 35.07
N LEU A 320 17.89 -6.90 33.94
CA LEU A 320 18.51 -6.69 32.63
C LEU A 320 19.04 -5.26 32.47
N ALA A 321 18.57 -4.31 33.31
CA ALA A 321 19.06 -2.94 33.34
C ALA A 321 20.56 -2.83 33.65
N LEU A 322 21.17 -3.88 34.21
CA LEU A 322 22.63 -3.97 34.36
C LEU A 322 23.39 -3.78 33.04
N PHE A 323 22.83 -4.24 31.92
CA PHE A 323 23.44 -4.11 30.59
C PHE A 323 23.17 -2.76 29.93
N THR A 324 22.28 -1.95 30.52
CA THR A 324 21.81 -0.68 29.98
C THR A 324 21.97 0.45 31.01
N TRP A 325 22.96 0.28 31.89
CA TRP A 325 23.24 1.15 33.01
C TRP A 325 23.56 2.58 32.57
N VAL A 326 22.88 3.57 33.16
CA VAL A 326 23.11 4.99 32.90
C VAL A 326 24.33 5.54 33.64
N SER A 327 25.01 6.48 33.00
CA SER A 327 26.08 7.26 33.64
C SER A 327 25.53 8.21 34.70
N THR A 328 26.27 8.36 35.80
CA THR A 328 25.88 9.22 36.94
C THR A 328 25.88 10.70 36.59
N PHE A 329 26.71 11.13 35.62
CA PHE A 329 26.80 12.53 35.23
C PHE A 329 25.56 13.02 34.45
N PRO A 330 25.15 12.39 33.32
CA PRO A 330 23.90 12.74 32.65
C PRO A 330 22.69 12.63 33.58
N ALA A 331 22.65 11.58 34.42
CA ALA A 331 21.57 11.39 35.38
C ALA A 331 21.46 12.56 36.37
N ALA A 332 22.59 13.05 36.90
CA ALA A 332 22.60 14.16 37.85
C ALA A 332 22.18 15.49 37.21
N PHE A 333 22.70 15.80 36.01
CA PHE A 333 22.28 16.98 35.25
C PHE A 333 20.78 16.97 35.02
N PHE A 334 20.26 15.89 34.42
CA PHE A 334 18.87 15.81 34.04
C PHE A 334 17.93 15.81 35.26
N SER A 335 18.34 15.19 36.37
CA SER A 335 17.61 15.27 37.64
C SER A 335 17.47 16.71 38.14
N ARG A 336 18.55 17.49 38.08
CA ARG A 336 18.54 18.90 38.52
C ARG A 336 17.70 19.75 37.59
N PHE A 337 17.86 19.57 36.28
CA PHE A 337 17.10 20.31 35.28
C PHE A 337 15.60 20.06 35.44
N LEU A 338 15.16 18.80 35.51
CA LEU A 338 13.74 18.45 35.68
C LEU A 338 13.13 18.92 37.00
N ARG A 339 13.92 19.11 38.07
CA ARG A 339 13.44 19.67 39.35
C ARG A 339 13.22 21.17 39.30
N SER A 340 13.83 21.86 38.34
CA SER A 340 13.63 23.29 38.13
C SER A 340 12.42 23.50 37.23
N GLU A 341 11.22 23.56 37.83
CA GLU A 341 9.97 23.76 37.10
C GLU A 341 10.03 25.00 36.19
N THR A 342 10.59 26.10 36.69
CA THR A 342 10.76 27.34 35.91
C THR A 342 11.67 27.14 34.69
N ALA A 343 12.76 26.39 34.82
CA ALA A 343 13.65 26.12 33.68
C ALA A 343 12.99 25.22 32.65
N VAL A 344 12.26 24.19 33.09
CA VAL A 344 11.52 23.28 32.23
C VAL A 344 10.38 23.99 31.50
N ASP A 345 9.58 24.80 32.19
CA ASP A 345 8.48 25.55 31.58
C ASP A 345 9.00 26.52 30.51
N ARG A 346 10.08 27.26 30.82
CA ARG A 346 10.74 28.14 29.85
C ARG A 346 11.23 27.34 28.65
N TYR A 347 11.92 26.22 28.87
CA TYR A 347 12.42 25.36 27.80
C TYR A 347 11.27 24.87 26.90
N LEU A 348 10.19 24.33 27.48
CA LEU A 348 9.07 23.77 26.72
C LEU A 348 8.29 24.84 25.96
N ALA A 349 8.10 26.04 26.52
CA ALA A 349 7.46 27.16 25.84
C ALA A 349 8.27 27.57 24.60
N THR A 350 9.58 27.80 24.78
CA THR A 350 10.49 28.14 23.66
C THR A 350 10.57 27.02 22.63
N TYR A 351 10.60 25.76 23.07
CA TYR A 351 10.65 24.60 22.16
C TYR A 351 9.44 24.56 21.23
N ARG A 352 8.23 24.67 21.77
CA ARG A 352 6.98 24.60 20.98
C ARG A 352 6.87 25.77 20.00
N GLU A 353 7.25 26.98 20.43
CA GLU A 353 7.28 28.17 19.58
C GLU A 353 8.24 27.99 18.40
N ARG A 354 9.51 27.62 18.68
CA ARG A 354 10.54 27.43 17.63
C ARG A 354 10.17 26.29 16.69
N LEU A 355 9.64 25.20 17.23
CA LEU A 355 9.21 24.04 16.44
C LEU A 355 8.07 24.39 15.48
N GLY A 356 7.04 25.09 15.97
CA GLY A 356 5.91 25.53 15.14
C GLY A 356 6.36 26.45 14.00
N ARG A 357 7.18 27.46 14.32
CA ARG A 357 7.75 28.37 13.32
C ARG A 357 8.57 27.64 12.26
N GLN A 358 9.40 26.69 12.67
CA GLN A 358 10.23 25.91 11.75
C GLN A 358 9.39 24.97 10.86
N TYR A 359 8.33 24.38 11.41
CA TYR A 359 7.36 23.60 10.64
C TYR A 359 6.66 24.46 9.58
N GLU A 360 6.17 25.65 9.94
CA GLU A 360 5.51 26.56 9.00
C GLU A 360 6.42 26.96 7.84
N LEU A 361 7.68 27.31 8.12
CA LEU A 361 8.69 27.59 7.11
C LEU A 361 8.90 26.39 6.17
N THR A 362 9.12 25.20 6.74
CA THR A 362 9.35 23.97 5.99
C THR A 362 8.15 23.62 5.11
N ALA A 363 6.94 23.67 5.68
CA ALA A 363 5.69 23.40 4.99
C ALA A 363 5.42 24.42 3.87
N GLY A 364 5.75 25.70 4.09
CA GLY A 364 5.69 26.75 3.07
C GLY A 364 6.58 26.43 1.87
N LEU A 365 7.86 26.16 2.14
CA LEU A 365 8.86 25.84 1.11
C LEU A 365 8.50 24.57 0.32
N LEU A 366 7.98 23.53 0.98
CA LEU A 366 7.51 22.32 0.30
C LEU A 366 6.33 22.62 -0.65
N ARG A 367 5.36 23.45 -0.23
CA ARG A 367 4.23 23.87 -1.09
C ARG A 367 4.70 24.71 -2.27
N GLU A 368 5.58 25.68 -2.04
CA GLU A 368 6.14 26.55 -3.08
C GLU A 368 6.89 25.76 -4.16
N ASN A 369 7.55 24.67 -3.77
CA ASN A 369 8.27 23.79 -4.69
C ASN A 369 7.42 22.61 -5.21
N GLY A 370 6.12 22.57 -4.93
CA GLY A 370 5.22 21.53 -5.42
C GLY A 370 5.54 20.12 -4.89
N ILE A 371 6.18 20.00 -3.72
CA ILE A 371 6.51 18.71 -3.10
C ILE A 371 5.38 18.33 -2.14
N PRO A 372 4.58 17.28 -2.44
CA PRO A 372 3.46 16.89 -1.58
C PRO A 372 3.93 16.34 -0.23
N PHE A 373 3.18 16.57 0.85
CA PHE A 373 3.49 16.03 2.18
C PHE A 373 2.22 15.84 3.02
N GLY A 374 2.29 14.97 4.03
CA GLY A 374 1.26 14.85 5.05
C GLY A 374 1.42 15.96 6.11
N PRO A 375 0.34 16.64 6.54
CA PRO A 375 0.45 17.65 7.59
C PRO A 375 0.98 17.01 8.88
N ALA A 376 1.78 17.75 9.63
CA ALA A 376 2.21 17.40 10.98
C ALA A 376 1.58 18.36 12.01
N ASP A 377 1.37 17.87 13.23
CA ASP A 377 0.99 18.64 14.41
C ASP A 377 1.97 18.44 15.58
N SER A 378 2.94 17.55 15.39
CA SER A 378 3.91 17.15 16.39
C SER A 378 5.15 16.53 15.74
N GLY A 379 6.15 16.18 16.55
CA GLY A 379 7.39 15.59 16.10
C GLY A 379 8.33 16.59 15.42
N VAL A 380 9.51 16.09 15.06
CA VAL A 380 10.61 16.89 14.48
C VAL A 380 10.78 16.68 12.97
N PHE A 381 9.75 16.11 12.34
CA PHE A 381 9.80 15.64 10.96
C PHE A 381 8.45 15.78 10.28
N VAL A 382 8.47 15.74 8.95
CA VAL A 382 7.31 15.73 8.08
C VAL A 382 7.45 14.57 7.08
N PHE A 383 6.33 13.96 6.72
CA PHE A 383 6.33 12.82 5.79
C PHE A 383 5.98 13.31 4.37
N VAL A 384 7.02 13.47 3.53
CA VAL A 384 6.88 13.93 2.14
C VAL A 384 6.50 12.75 1.24
N ARG A 385 5.75 13.02 0.17
CA ARG A 385 5.32 12.02 -0.82
C ARG A 385 5.94 12.32 -2.18
N LEU A 386 6.92 11.52 -2.53
CA LEU A 386 7.64 11.54 -3.79
C LEU A 386 7.19 10.41 -4.73
N THR A 387 6.02 9.82 -4.50
CA THR A 387 5.44 8.72 -5.30
C THR A 387 5.45 9.02 -6.81
N LYS A 388 5.18 10.29 -7.19
CA LYS A 388 5.22 10.77 -8.58
C LYS A 388 6.55 10.43 -9.28
N TRP A 389 7.68 10.54 -8.59
CA TRP A 389 9.01 10.39 -9.19
C TRP A 389 9.53 8.96 -9.20
N LEU A 390 8.80 8.00 -8.60
CA LEU A 390 9.19 6.59 -8.67
C LEU A 390 9.17 6.03 -10.09
N VAL A 391 8.39 6.63 -11.00
CA VAL A 391 8.27 6.21 -12.41
C VAL A 391 9.59 6.32 -13.19
N TYR A 392 10.53 7.13 -12.72
CA TYR A 392 11.84 7.32 -13.35
C TYR A 392 12.85 6.21 -13.01
N PHE A 393 12.48 5.29 -12.13
CA PHE A 393 13.32 4.18 -11.71
C PHE A 393 12.61 2.88 -12.09
N GLU A 394 13.27 2.01 -12.84
CA GLU A 394 12.75 0.66 -13.15
C GLU A 394 12.73 -0.19 -11.88
N GLU A 395 11.98 -1.30 -11.85
CA GLU A 395 12.16 -2.30 -10.81
C GLU A 395 13.44 -3.11 -11.09
N GLY A 396 14.33 -3.15 -10.11
CA GLY A 396 15.65 -3.74 -10.26
C GLY A 396 15.60 -5.25 -10.44
N ARG A 397 16.60 -5.80 -11.15
CA ARG A 397 16.96 -7.22 -10.99
C ARG A 397 17.57 -7.42 -9.61
N SER A 398 17.59 -8.66 -9.12
CA SER A 398 18.15 -9.06 -7.81
C SER A 398 19.47 -8.33 -7.51
N GLY A 399 19.46 -7.43 -6.52
CA GLY A 399 20.65 -6.71 -6.03
C GLY A 399 20.59 -5.17 -6.08
N ASP A 400 19.71 -4.56 -6.89
CA ASP A 400 19.72 -3.10 -7.14
C ASP A 400 18.71 -2.29 -6.29
N GLY A 401 18.00 -2.95 -5.35
CA GLY A 401 17.04 -2.32 -4.45
C GLY A 401 15.68 -1.95 -5.09
N SER A 402 14.75 -1.45 -4.28
CA SER A 402 13.43 -1.00 -4.72
C SER A 402 13.50 0.33 -5.49
N ARG A 403 12.40 0.73 -6.15
CA ARG A 403 12.31 2.05 -6.81
C ARG A 403 12.49 3.20 -5.81
N GLU A 404 11.98 3.03 -4.59
CA GLU A 404 12.10 4.03 -3.53
C GLU A 404 13.55 4.15 -3.05
N MET A 405 14.25 3.02 -2.85
CA MET A 405 15.66 3.01 -2.50
C MET A 405 16.55 3.61 -3.59
N ARG A 406 16.22 3.39 -4.87
CA ARG A 406 16.91 4.05 -5.99
C ARG A 406 16.67 5.57 -5.99
N LEU A 407 15.44 6.01 -5.78
CA LEU A 407 15.15 7.44 -5.63
C LEU A 407 15.90 8.02 -4.42
N CYS A 408 15.94 7.32 -3.29
CA CYS A 408 16.72 7.72 -2.12
C CYS A 408 18.19 7.97 -2.47
N ARG A 409 18.84 6.99 -3.12
CA ARG A 409 20.25 7.11 -3.56
C ARG A 409 20.43 8.20 -4.61
N HIS A 410 19.46 8.42 -5.49
CA HIS A 410 19.50 9.52 -6.44
C HIS A 410 19.49 10.87 -5.73
N LEU A 411 18.59 11.09 -4.77
CA LEU A 411 18.56 12.32 -3.97
C LEU A 411 19.86 12.49 -3.16
N LEU A 412 20.36 11.40 -2.59
CA LEU A 412 21.63 11.39 -1.85
C LEU A 412 22.80 11.85 -2.73
N ASN A 413 22.93 11.29 -3.93
CA ASN A 413 24.09 11.51 -4.80
C ASN A 413 23.98 12.76 -5.68
N GLU A 414 22.80 13.06 -6.21
CA GLU A 414 22.59 14.16 -7.18
C GLU A 414 22.10 15.45 -6.52
N ALA A 415 21.25 15.34 -5.49
CA ALA A 415 20.79 16.50 -4.74
C ALA A 415 21.72 16.82 -3.56
N GLY A 416 22.57 15.89 -3.12
CA GLY A 416 23.31 16.02 -1.88
C GLY A 416 22.37 16.18 -0.68
N VAL A 417 21.22 15.50 -0.70
CA VAL A 417 20.23 15.53 0.39
C VAL A 417 19.84 14.11 0.78
N PHE A 418 19.98 13.79 2.07
CA PHE A 418 19.58 12.49 2.60
C PHE A 418 18.23 12.58 3.33
N LEU A 419 17.26 11.80 2.85
CA LEU A 419 15.94 11.60 3.47
C LEU A 419 15.78 10.13 3.84
N SER A 420 15.02 9.83 4.89
CA SER A 420 14.75 8.43 5.23
C SER A 420 13.61 7.87 4.37
N PRO A 421 13.83 6.78 3.62
CA PRO A 421 12.78 6.15 2.80
C PRO A 421 11.70 5.50 3.69
N GLY A 422 10.44 5.67 3.29
CA GLY A 422 9.24 5.19 3.97
C GLY A 422 9.09 3.68 3.95
N GLU A 423 9.67 2.97 2.99
CA GLU A 423 9.78 1.52 2.92
C GLU A 423 10.45 0.96 4.19
N LEU A 424 11.51 1.63 4.68
CA LEU A 424 12.18 1.25 5.94
C LEU A 424 11.29 1.53 7.16
N SER A 425 10.33 2.46 7.03
CA SER A 425 9.28 2.73 8.01
C SER A 425 8.04 1.86 7.81
N LEU A 426 8.13 0.81 6.97
CA LEU A 426 7.02 -0.08 6.61
C LEU A 426 5.79 0.64 6.02
N SER A 427 6.01 1.77 5.34
CA SER A 427 4.94 2.54 4.72
C SER A 427 4.12 1.65 3.77
N PRO A 428 2.78 1.62 3.90
CA PRO A 428 1.93 0.92 2.94
C PRO A 428 1.85 1.64 1.59
N VAL A 429 2.28 2.90 1.53
CA VAL A 429 2.29 3.73 0.31
C VAL A 429 3.74 3.92 -0.14
N PRO A 430 4.12 3.44 -1.34
CA PRO A 430 5.46 3.66 -1.89
C PRO A 430 5.73 5.14 -2.22
N GLY A 431 6.98 5.53 -2.08
CA GLY A 431 7.49 6.86 -2.42
C GLY A 431 7.33 7.87 -1.29
N CYS A 432 7.02 7.45 -0.07
CA CYS A 432 7.00 8.35 1.07
C CYS A 432 8.40 8.47 1.68
N PHE A 433 8.80 9.66 2.15
CA PHE A 433 10.10 9.90 2.77
C PHE A 433 9.94 10.76 4.02
N ARG A 434 10.65 10.42 5.09
CA ARG A 434 10.70 11.25 6.29
C ARG A 434 11.77 12.33 6.11
N LEU A 435 11.37 13.58 6.28
CA LEU A 435 12.24 14.76 6.27
C LEU A 435 12.25 15.37 7.67
N VAL A 436 13.42 15.41 8.30
CA VAL A 436 13.63 16.08 9.59
C VAL A 436 13.93 17.55 9.34
N TYR A 437 13.22 18.45 10.03
CA TYR A 437 13.30 19.90 9.77
C TYR A 437 13.93 20.72 10.90
N THR A 438 14.40 20.06 11.96
CA THR A 438 14.88 20.70 13.20
C THR A 438 16.37 20.54 13.45
N GLY A 439 17.13 19.89 12.55
CA GLY A 439 18.56 19.65 12.73
C GLY A 439 19.36 20.94 12.67
N SER A 440 19.44 21.55 11.48
CA SER A 440 20.02 22.88 11.29
C SER A 440 19.02 23.74 10.50
N PRO A 441 18.35 24.73 11.12
CA PRO A 441 17.28 25.51 10.48
C PRO A 441 17.68 26.16 9.17
N ASP A 442 18.92 26.65 9.09
CA ASP A 442 19.45 27.37 7.93
C ASP A 442 19.69 26.46 6.72
N THR A 443 19.88 25.16 6.94
CA THR A 443 20.12 24.19 5.87
C THR A 443 18.83 23.68 5.22
N VAL A 444 17.68 23.78 5.90
CA VAL A 444 16.40 23.25 5.39
C VAL A 444 15.97 23.92 4.08
N PRO A 445 16.00 25.26 3.92
CA PRO A 445 15.68 25.90 2.65
C PRO A 445 16.59 25.46 1.51
N ILE A 446 17.89 25.30 1.79
CA ILE A 446 18.88 24.84 0.82
C ILE A 446 18.57 23.41 0.37
N ALA A 447 18.30 22.52 1.32
CA ALA A 447 17.97 21.14 1.03
C ALA A 447 16.68 21.01 0.22
N ILE A 448 15.61 21.73 0.56
CA ILE A 448 14.35 21.71 -0.21
C ILE A 448 14.57 22.24 -1.63
N SER A 449 15.35 23.30 -1.79
CA SER A 449 15.71 23.82 -3.12
C SER A 449 16.49 22.81 -3.95
N ARG A 450 17.47 22.12 -3.36
CA ARG A 450 18.24 21.05 -4.03
C ARG A 450 17.36 19.85 -4.39
N LEU A 451 16.47 19.43 -3.49
CA LEU A 451 15.49 18.38 -3.74
C LEU A 451 14.61 18.74 -4.95
N ALA A 452 14.00 19.93 -4.93
CA ALA A 452 13.14 20.41 -6.02
C ALA A 452 13.88 20.40 -7.36
N LYS A 453 15.12 20.90 -7.39
CA LYS A 453 15.97 20.91 -8.59
C LYS A 453 16.26 19.50 -9.11
N ALA A 454 16.65 18.56 -8.24
CA ALA A 454 16.93 17.18 -8.62
C ALA A 454 15.68 16.47 -9.18
N LEU A 455 14.54 16.68 -8.53
CA LEU A 455 13.25 16.15 -8.99
C LEU A 455 12.85 16.74 -10.36
N SER A 456 13.02 18.05 -10.58
CA SER A 456 12.79 18.66 -11.89
C SER A 456 13.76 18.17 -12.97
N HIS A 457 15.02 17.90 -12.62
CA HIS A 457 16.00 17.32 -13.56
C HIS A 457 15.59 15.92 -14.03
N LEU A 458 15.01 15.09 -13.15
CA LEU A 458 14.46 13.78 -13.56
C LEU A 458 13.35 13.93 -14.61
N GLU A 459 12.44 14.88 -14.39
CA GLU A 459 11.35 15.17 -15.32
C GLU A 459 11.88 15.67 -16.67
N GLN A 460 12.89 16.55 -16.67
CA GLN A 460 13.48 17.11 -17.88
C GLN A 460 14.31 16.09 -18.67
N ASN A 461 15.13 15.28 -18.00
CA ASN A 461 15.97 14.27 -18.66
C ASN A 461 15.14 13.15 -19.32
N SER A 462 13.95 12.83 -18.78
CA SER A 462 13.03 11.92 -19.46
C SER A 462 12.48 12.47 -20.78
N LYS A 463 12.27 13.79 -20.88
CA LYS A 463 11.79 14.47 -22.10
C LYS A 463 12.85 14.49 -23.20
N LEU A 464 14.14 14.41 -22.84
CA LEU A 464 15.28 14.39 -23.77
C LEU A 464 15.65 12.99 -24.27
N ARG A 465 15.47 11.94 -23.45
CA ARG A 465 15.76 10.55 -23.84
C ARG A 465 14.69 9.92 -24.72
N ASP A 466 13.49 10.51 -24.75
CA ASP A 466 12.35 9.99 -25.50
C ASP A 466 11.49 11.18 -25.97
N PRO A 467 11.75 11.76 -27.16
CA PRO A 467 11.08 12.97 -27.64
C PRO A 467 9.56 12.83 -27.79
N GLU A 468 9.05 11.60 -27.80
CA GLU A 468 7.61 11.27 -27.82
C GLU A 468 6.96 11.31 -26.43
N ARG A 469 7.74 11.48 -25.33
CA ARG A 469 7.23 11.67 -23.95
C ARG A 469 6.99 13.13 -23.56
N GLY A 470 7.10 14.07 -24.49
CA GLY A 470 6.83 15.48 -24.25
C GLY A 470 5.34 15.83 -24.24
N SER A 471 4.85 16.35 -23.11
CA SER A 471 3.51 16.92 -22.85
C SER A 471 2.38 15.93 -22.56
N GLU A 472 2.30 15.49 -21.30
CA GLU A 472 1.06 15.12 -20.60
C GLU A 472 1.37 15.14 -19.09
N ASP A 473 1.64 16.32 -18.53
CA ASP A 473 1.50 16.55 -17.09
C ASP A 473 0.03 16.97 -16.85
N SER A 474 -0.58 16.41 -15.80
CA SER A 474 -1.94 16.70 -15.29
C SER A 474 -3.13 16.32 -16.18
N GLU A 475 -3.38 15.02 -16.25
CA GLU A 475 -4.72 14.39 -16.25
C GLU A 475 -4.46 12.90 -16.09
N GLU A 476 -5.38 12.13 -15.52
CA GLU A 476 -5.36 10.67 -15.67
C GLU A 476 -5.39 10.38 -17.18
N SER A 477 -4.24 10.25 -17.83
CA SER A 477 -4.16 9.93 -19.25
C SER A 477 -4.75 8.52 -19.41
N CYS A 478 -6.03 8.49 -19.81
CA CYS A 478 -6.84 7.29 -19.89
C CYS A 478 -6.27 6.38 -20.98
N CYS A 479 -5.40 5.45 -20.56
CA CYS A 479 -4.80 4.44 -21.42
C CYS A 479 -5.82 3.34 -21.74
N PRO A 480 -5.84 2.79 -22.96
CA PRO A 480 -6.83 1.79 -23.37
C PRO A 480 -7.04 0.66 -22.35
N VAL A 481 -8.31 0.37 -22.05
CA VAL A 481 -8.69 -0.79 -21.22
C VAL A 481 -8.84 -1.99 -22.14
N HIS A 482 -8.05 -3.03 -21.89
CA HIS A 482 -8.02 -4.26 -22.69
C HIS A 482 -8.85 -5.38 -22.09
N ALA A 483 -9.03 -5.38 -20.77
CA ALA A 483 -9.82 -6.37 -20.06
C ALA A 483 -10.69 -5.73 -19.00
N VAL A 484 -11.93 -6.20 -18.88
CA VAL A 484 -12.85 -5.89 -17.78
C VAL A 484 -13.45 -7.19 -17.26
N SER A 485 -13.60 -7.29 -15.94
CA SER A 485 -14.24 -8.45 -15.32
C SER A 485 -14.95 -8.03 -14.04
N TYR A 486 -16.08 -8.68 -13.74
CA TYR A 486 -16.73 -8.53 -12.43
C TYR A 486 -16.05 -9.44 -11.41
N SER A 487 -16.11 -9.05 -10.14
CA SER A 487 -15.91 -10.00 -9.05
C SER A 487 -16.89 -11.17 -9.21
N SER A 488 -16.52 -12.35 -8.72
CA SER A 488 -17.45 -13.47 -8.56
C SER A 488 -18.65 -13.07 -7.68
N SER A 489 -19.70 -13.91 -7.67
CA SER A 489 -20.98 -13.62 -7.00
C SER A 489 -20.78 -12.95 -5.63
N PRO A 490 -21.42 -11.79 -5.38
CA PRO A 490 -22.55 -11.21 -6.13
C PRO A 490 -22.18 -10.22 -7.26
N GLY A 491 -20.91 -10.10 -7.66
CA GLY A 491 -20.50 -9.19 -8.74
C GLY A 491 -20.56 -7.71 -8.36
N THR A 492 -20.12 -7.38 -7.14
CA THR A 492 -20.13 -6.01 -6.61
C THR A 492 -19.00 -5.15 -7.18
N TYR A 493 -17.85 -5.74 -7.49
CA TYR A 493 -16.66 -4.98 -7.90
C TYR A 493 -16.28 -5.25 -9.35
N ILE A 494 -15.52 -4.33 -9.95
CA ILE A 494 -15.03 -4.45 -11.32
C ILE A 494 -13.52 -4.36 -11.32
N LEU A 495 -12.86 -5.30 -12.00
CA LEU A 495 -11.45 -5.28 -12.30
C LEU A 495 -11.23 -4.82 -13.74
N THR A 496 -10.28 -3.91 -13.95
CA THR A 496 -9.85 -3.46 -15.28
C THR A 496 -8.37 -3.74 -15.49
N GLY A 497 -7.99 -4.20 -16.68
CA GLY A 497 -6.61 -4.39 -17.11
C GLY A 497 -6.32 -3.44 -18.27
N SER A 498 -5.26 -2.63 -18.15
CA SER A 498 -5.01 -1.51 -19.07
C SER A 498 -3.64 -1.60 -19.75
N ALA A 499 -3.51 -0.85 -20.85
CA ALA A 499 -2.26 -0.60 -21.56
C ALA A 499 -1.19 0.07 -20.67
N ASP A 500 -1.60 0.75 -19.59
CA ASP A 500 -0.68 1.35 -18.61
C ASP A 500 -0.03 0.34 -17.65
N ARG A 501 -0.22 -0.97 -17.91
CA ARG A 501 0.39 -2.08 -17.17
C ARG A 501 -0.18 -2.27 -15.77
N SER A 502 -1.29 -1.60 -15.46
CA SER A 502 -1.96 -1.75 -14.18
C SER A 502 -3.23 -2.60 -14.30
N VAL A 503 -3.55 -3.29 -13.20
CA VAL A 503 -4.90 -3.78 -12.94
C VAL A 503 -5.52 -2.90 -11.87
N ARG A 504 -6.78 -2.51 -12.01
CA ARG A 504 -7.47 -1.66 -11.03
C ARG A 504 -8.79 -2.27 -10.62
N LEU A 505 -9.09 -2.24 -9.32
CA LEU A 505 -10.33 -2.71 -8.72
C LEU A 505 -11.20 -1.50 -8.34
N TYR A 506 -12.43 -1.47 -8.83
CA TYR A 506 -13.39 -0.39 -8.62
C TYR A 506 -14.67 -0.89 -7.93
N ASN A 507 -15.25 -0.04 -7.09
CA ASN A 507 -16.65 -0.14 -6.68
C ASN A 507 -17.50 0.77 -7.60
N PRO A 508 -18.40 0.21 -8.42
CA PRO A 508 -19.27 1.00 -9.29
C PRO A 508 -20.40 1.72 -8.55
N ALA A 509 -20.66 1.43 -7.26
CA ALA A 509 -21.69 2.13 -6.48
C ALA A 509 -21.16 3.46 -5.92
N SER A 510 -21.80 4.58 -6.25
CA SER A 510 -21.51 5.90 -5.66
C SER A 510 -22.18 6.02 -4.27
N GLN A 511 -21.47 6.60 -3.29
CA GLN A 511 -22.04 6.93 -1.98
C GLN A 511 -22.87 8.23 -1.99
N GLU A 512 -23.00 8.90 -3.13
CA GLU A 512 -23.81 10.09 -3.25
C GLU A 512 -25.28 9.71 -3.42
N THR A 513 -26.04 9.84 -2.33
CA THR A 513 -27.50 10.03 -2.40
C THR A 513 -27.81 11.17 -3.36
N ILE A 514 -28.13 10.85 -4.62
CA ILE A 514 -28.77 11.81 -5.53
C ILE A 514 -30.10 12.19 -4.84
N PRO A 515 -30.34 13.48 -4.52
CA PRO A 515 -31.60 13.87 -3.90
C PRO A 515 -32.75 13.56 -4.85
N ARG A 516 -33.62 12.62 -4.46
CA ARG A 516 -34.94 12.46 -5.08
C ARG A 516 -35.88 13.55 -4.54
N TYR A 517 -35.97 14.69 -5.22
CA TYR A 517 -37.07 15.66 -5.06
C TYR A 517 -37.21 16.42 -6.38
N THR A 518 -38.24 16.19 -7.19
CA THR A 518 -39.66 16.63 -7.17
C THR A 518 -39.92 17.58 -8.32
N SER A 519 -41.07 17.37 -8.97
CA SER A 519 -41.60 18.09 -10.12
C SER A 519 -41.63 19.60 -9.94
N THR A 520 -41.13 20.35 -10.93
CA THR A 520 -41.73 21.65 -11.28
C THR A 520 -41.61 21.92 -12.78
N ILE A 521 -42.77 22.14 -13.37
CA ILE A 521 -43.03 22.71 -14.69
C ILE A 521 -42.25 24.03 -14.81
N THR A 522 -41.52 24.21 -15.92
CA THR A 522 -40.65 25.36 -16.28
C THR A 522 -39.24 25.41 -15.68
N GLY A 523 -38.35 24.59 -16.24
CA GLY A 523 -36.89 24.72 -16.09
C GLY A 523 -36.21 23.71 -17.01
N LYS A 524 -35.22 24.14 -17.81
CA LYS A 524 -34.40 23.21 -18.62
C LYS A 524 -33.83 22.12 -17.71
N PRO A 525 -33.86 20.83 -18.10
CA PRO A 525 -33.23 19.79 -17.30
C PRO A 525 -31.73 20.09 -17.21
N ALA A 526 -31.21 20.27 -15.99
CA ALA A 526 -29.78 20.24 -15.75
C ALA A 526 -29.27 18.85 -16.14
N ALA A 527 -28.17 18.78 -16.90
CA ALA A 527 -27.56 17.51 -17.29
C ALA A 527 -27.26 16.67 -16.04
N ALA A 528 -27.79 15.45 -15.98
CA ALA A 528 -27.53 14.55 -14.87
C ALA A 528 -26.03 14.21 -14.85
N GLN A 529 -25.32 14.60 -13.78
CA GLN A 529 -23.92 14.23 -13.57
C GLN A 529 -23.84 12.70 -13.46
N ILE A 530 -23.03 12.07 -14.32
CA ILE A 530 -22.83 10.62 -14.32
C ILE A 530 -21.97 10.26 -13.08
N PRO A 531 -22.42 9.39 -12.17
CA PRO A 531 -21.64 9.04 -10.99
C PRO A 531 -20.33 8.33 -11.35
N GLU A 532 -19.23 8.73 -10.73
CA GLU A 532 -17.93 8.07 -10.91
C GLU A 532 -17.77 6.88 -9.97
N GLY A 533 -17.18 5.79 -10.48
CA GLY A 533 -16.84 4.61 -9.68
C GLY A 533 -15.66 4.89 -8.74
N ARG A 534 -15.72 4.37 -7.51
CA ARG A 534 -14.62 4.53 -6.54
C ARG A 534 -13.50 3.52 -6.82
N LEU A 535 -12.30 4.01 -7.12
CA LEU A 535 -11.09 3.17 -7.13
C LEU A 535 -10.83 2.64 -5.71
N ILE A 536 -10.70 1.31 -5.59
CA ILE A 536 -10.43 0.62 -4.33
C ILE A 536 -8.94 0.30 -4.22
N GLN A 537 -8.38 -0.29 -5.28
CA GLN A 537 -7.03 -0.83 -5.26
C GLN A 537 -6.41 -0.84 -6.66
N THR A 538 -5.10 -0.60 -6.73
CA THR A 538 -4.31 -0.71 -7.95
C THR A 538 -3.23 -1.78 -7.78
N TYR A 539 -3.14 -2.70 -8.73
CA TYR A 539 -2.16 -3.77 -8.78
C TYR A 539 -1.16 -3.46 -9.90
N ALA A 540 0.10 -3.23 -9.53
CA ALA A 540 1.13 -2.74 -10.45
C ALA A 540 2.41 -3.60 -10.36
N ALA A 541 2.43 -4.72 -11.07
CA ALA A 541 3.62 -5.58 -11.22
C ALA A 541 3.89 -6.03 -12.66
N HIS A 542 2.98 -5.74 -13.61
CA HIS A 542 3.20 -6.04 -15.02
C HIS A 542 4.24 -5.08 -15.62
N GLY A 543 5.15 -5.60 -16.44
CA GLY A 543 6.09 -4.80 -17.21
C GLY A 543 5.52 -4.33 -18.56
N TYR A 544 4.42 -4.93 -19.01
CA TYR A 544 3.75 -4.67 -20.29
C TYR A 544 2.23 -4.60 -20.12
N GLU A 545 1.50 -4.34 -21.21
CA GLU A 545 0.04 -4.22 -21.19
C GLU A 545 -0.65 -5.48 -20.64
N VAL A 546 -1.71 -5.28 -19.86
CA VAL A 546 -2.54 -6.37 -19.32
C VAL A 546 -3.65 -6.67 -20.32
N LEU A 547 -3.68 -7.87 -20.89
CA LEU A 547 -4.57 -8.23 -22.00
C LEU A 547 -5.81 -9.02 -21.57
N ASP A 548 -5.77 -9.71 -20.42
CA ASP A 548 -6.90 -10.49 -19.92
C ASP A 548 -6.86 -10.65 -18.40
N LEU A 549 -8.04 -10.93 -17.82
CA LEU A 549 -8.27 -11.06 -16.38
C LEU A 549 -9.22 -12.23 -16.09
N SER A 550 -8.95 -12.95 -15.01
CA SER A 550 -9.86 -13.98 -14.49
C SER A 550 -9.93 -13.90 -12.97
N VAL A 551 -11.13 -13.93 -12.40
CA VAL A 551 -11.36 -13.82 -10.94
C VAL A 551 -11.70 -15.20 -10.40
N SER A 552 -11.15 -15.57 -9.23
CA SER A 552 -11.53 -16.82 -8.57
C SER A 552 -12.94 -16.74 -8.00
N SER A 553 -13.60 -17.88 -7.89
CA SER A 553 -14.93 -18.05 -7.31
C SER A 553 -15.04 -17.55 -5.87
N ASP A 554 -13.95 -17.62 -5.10
CA ASP A 554 -13.84 -17.12 -3.72
C ASP A 554 -13.60 -15.60 -3.60
N ASN A 555 -13.32 -14.90 -4.71
CA ASN A 555 -12.92 -13.49 -4.75
C ASN A 555 -11.63 -13.15 -3.97
N GLU A 556 -10.89 -14.12 -3.46
CA GLU A 556 -9.64 -13.88 -2.72
C GLU A 556 -8.45 -13.69 -3.68
N ARG A 557 -8.57 -14.25 -4.89
CA ARG A 557 -7.51 -14.25 -5.91
C ARG A 557 -8.03 -13.76 -7.26
N PHE A 558 -7.11 -13.27 -8.07
CA PHE A 558 -7.36 -13.13 -9.50
C PHE A 558 -6.09 -13.45 -10.28
N ALA A 559 -6.25 -13.75 -11.55
CA ALA A 559 -5.16 -13.96 -12.49
C ALA A 559 -5.19 -12.91 -13.58
N SER A 560 -4.01 -12.54 -14.06
CA SER A 560 -3.84 -11.61 -15.18
C SER A 560 -2.70 -12.06 -16.08
N CYS A 561 -2.77 -11.66 -17.35
CA CYS A 561 -1.75 -11.99 -18.33
C CYS A 561 -1.60 -10.89 -19.39
N GLY A 562 -0.50 -10.90 -20.13
CA GLY A 562 -0.22 -9.87 -21.12
C GLY A 562 1.14 -9.97 -21.80
N GLY A 563 1.74 -8.82 -22.09
CA GLY A 563 3.04 -8.73 -22.79
C GLY A 563 4.23 -9.32 -22.01
N ASP A 564 4.07 -9.59 -20.72
CA ASP A 564 5.08 -10.19 -19.84
C ASP A 564 5.42 -11.65 -20.13
N ARG A 565 4.73 -12.28 -21.10
CA ARG A 565 4.91 -13.70 -21.49
C ARG A 565 4.74 -14.66 -20.30
N SER A 566 4.01 -14.21 -19.29
CA SER A 566 3.81 -14.88 -18.00
C SER A 566 2.37 -14.65 -17.55
N VAL A 567 1.87 -15.57 -16.73
CA VAL A 567 0.59 -15.43 -16.02
C VAL A 567 0.89 -15.06 -14.58
N PHE A 568 0.20 -14.04 -14.07
CA PHE A 568 0.35 -13.55 -12.72
C PHE A 568 -0.86 -14.01 -11.91
N LEU A 569 -0.63 -14.57 -10.73
CA LEU A 569 -1.65 -14.87 -9.76
C LEU A 569 -1.50 -13.90 -8.60
N TRP A 570 -2.61 -13.26 -8.24
CA TRP A 570 -2.67 -12.17 -7.30
C TRP A 570 -3.49 -12.57 -6.08
N ASP A 571 -3.08 -12.03 -4.95
CA ASP A 571 -3.93 -11.94 -3.78
C ASP A 571 -4.61 -10.56 -3.78
N VAL A 572 -5.95 -10.56 -3.73
CA VAL A 572 -6.77 -9.35 -3.87
C VAL A 572 -6.50 -8.37 -2.73
N ALA A 573 -6.35 -8.87 -1.50
CA ALA A 573 -6.25 -8.05 -0.29
C ALA A 573 -4.88 -7.36 -0.13
N SER A 574 -3.79 -8.08 -0.41
CA SER A 574 -2.42 -7.58 -0.26
C SER A 574 -1.92 -6.78 -1.46
N ALA A 575 -2.64 -6.82 -2.59
CA ALA A 575 -2.20 -6.27 -3.88
C ALA A 575 -0.83 -6.78 -4.36
N ALA A 576 -0.45 -7.97 -3.91
CA ALA A 576 0.79 -8.62 -4.28
C ALA A 576 0.55 -9.83 -5.19
N THR A 577 1.52 -10.10 -6.05
CA THR A 577 1.58 -11.34 -6.82
C THR A 577 1.97 -12.48 -5.91
N THR A 578 1.09 -13.45 -5.70
CA THR A 578 1.44 -14.66 -4.93
C THR A 578 2.34 -15.57 -5.74
N ARG A 579 2.06 -15.68 -7.05
CA ARG A 579 2.82 -16.52 -7.98
C ARG A 579 2.90 -15.90 -9.37
N ARG A 580 3.99 -16.20 -10.07
CA ARG A 580 4.17 -15.90 -11.49
C ARG A 580 4.50 -17.19 -12.23
N PHE A 581 3.67 -17.54 -13.20
CA PHE A 581 3.84 -18.71 -14.06
C PHE A 581 4.47 -18.28 -15.37
N GLY A 582 5.65 -18.80 -15.70
CA GLY A 582 6.41 -18.42 -16.89
C GLY A 582 7.59 -17.48 -16.62
N GLY A 583 8.11 -16.83 -17.68
CA GLY A 583 9.30 -15.96 -17.62
C GLY A 583 10.66 -16.68 -17.66
N SER A 584 10.68 -18.02 -17.79
CA SER A 584 11.88 -18.87 -17.92
C SER A 584 11.72 -19.84 -19.11
N ALA A 585 12.62 -20.82 -19.27
CA ALA A 585 12.62 -21.78 -20.38
C ALA A 585 11.30 -22.58 -20.58
N HIS A 586 10.41 -22.60 -19.59
CA HIS A 586 9.15 -23.33 -19.63
C HIS A 586 7.90 -22.43 -19.63
N GLY A 587 8.05 -21.12 -19.86
CA GLY A 587 6.96 -20.15 -20.04
C GLY A 587 6.45 -20.06 -21.48
N HIS A 588 5.44 -19.22 -21.72
CA HIS A 588 5.07 -18.84 -23.08
C HIS A 588 6.24 -18.12 -23.77
N SER A 589 6.46 -18.37 -25.07
CA SER A 589 7.57 -17.73 -25.81
C SER A 589 7.22 -16.32 -26.32
N ALA A 590 5.92 -16.00 -26.39
CA ALA A 590 5.38 -14.71 -26.80
C ALA A 590 4.29 -14.23 -25.81
N ARG A 591 3.67 -13.07 -26.09
CA ARG A 591 2.65 -12.47 -25.21
C ARG A 591 1.48 -13.43 -24.94
N VAL A 592 0.91 -13.34 -23.75
CA VAL A 592 -0.24 -14.17 -23.33
C VAL A 592 -1.51 -13.36 -23.54
N ASN A 593 -2.41 -13.86 -24.40
CA ASN A 593 -3.60 -13.13 -24.83
C ASN A 593 -4.82 -13.38 -23.95
N CYS A 594 -4.85 -14.50 -23.22
CA CYS A 594 -5.98 -14.88 -22.40
C CYS A 594 -5.62 -15.81 -21.24
N VAL A 595 -6.40 -15.73 -20.15
CA VAL A 595 -6.24 -16.54 -18.92
C VAL A 595 -7.59 -16.86 -18.27
N SER A 596 -7.75 -18.06 -17.71
CA SER A 596 -8.92 -18.44 -16.90
C SER A 596 -8.54 -19.37 -15.76
N PHE A 597 -9.20 -19.22 -14.60
CA PHE A 597 -9.22 -20.25 -13.57
C PHE A 597 -9.90 -21.53 -14.06
N ALA A 598 -9.49 -22.64 -13.45
CA ALA A 598 -9.90 -24.00 -13.77
C ALA A 598 -9.75 -24.94 -12.57
N GLY A 599 -10.34 -26.12 -12.68
CA GLY A 599 -10.24 -27.18 -11.69
C GLY A 599 -11.00 -26.90 -10.39
N ASP A 600 -11.07 -27.91 -9.53
CA ASP A 600 -11.83 -27.81 -8.29
C ASP A 600 -11.22 -26.73 -7.37
N GLY A 601 -12.06 -25.78 -6.95
CA GLY A 601 -11.67 -24.66 -6.08
C GLY A 601 -10.63 -23.71 -6.71
N ASP A 602 -10.65 -23.54 -8.04
CA ASP A 602 -9.72 -22.67 -8.77
C ASP A 602 -8.25 -22.98 -8.46
N SER A 603 -7.96 -24.29 -8.47
CA SER A 603 -6.64 -24.84 -8.19
C SER A 603 -5.72 -24.85 -9.41
N LEU A 604 -6.28 -24.64 -10.61
CA LEU A 604 -5.54 -24.56 -11.86
C LEU A 604 -5.77 -23.21 -12.55
N LEU A 605 -4.82 -22.83 -13.40
CA LEU A 605 -4.95 -21.74 -14.37
C LEU A 605 -4.70 -22.26 -15.78
N VAL A 606 -5.46 -21.77 -16.74
CA VAL A 606 -5.28 -22.06 -18.17
C VAL A 606 -4.96 -20.76 -18.88
N SER A 607 -3.92 -20.74 -19.72
CA SER A 607 -3.53 -19.57 -20.50
C SER A 607 -3.33 -19.88 -21.97
N GLY A 608 -3.68 -18.92 -22.83
CA GLY A 608 -3.51 -19.00 -24.28
C GLY A 608 -2.58 -17.90 -24.78
N GLY A 609 -1.57 -18.28 -25.57
CA GLY A 609 -0.51 -17.39 -26.01
C GLY A 609 -0.54 -17.03 -27.49
N PHE A 610 0.19 -15.97 -27.83
CA PHE A 610 0.58 -15.68 -29.21
C PHE A 610 1.56 -16.72 -29.77
N ASP A 611 2.17 -17.53 -28.89
CA ASP A 611 3.04 -18.65 -29.25
C ASP A 611 2.28 -19.93 -29.67
N THR A 612 1.00 -19.77 -30.04
CA THR A 612 0.10 -20.83 -30.51
C THR A 612 -0.14 -21.98 -29.52
N SER A 613 0.22 -21.80 -28.24
CA SER A 613 0.04 -22.82 -27.20
C SER A 613 -1.05 -22.44 -26.20
N VAL A 614 -1.73 -23.47 -25.67
CA VAL A 614 -2.51 -23.39 -24.43
C VAL A 614 -1.74 -24.12 -23.34
N ARG A 615 -1.63 -23.51 -22.16
CA ARG A 615 -0.87 -24.06 -21.03
C ARG A 615 -1.71 -24.13 -19.78
N VAL A 616 -1.58 -25.24 -19.06
CA VAL A 616 -2.25 -25.47 -17.78
C VAL A 616 -1.23 -25.39 -16.65
N TRP A 617 -1.53 -24.61 -15.63
CA TRP A 617 -0.66 -24.32 -14.50
C TRP A 617 -1.31 -24.78 -13.20
N ASP A 618 -0.55 -25.40 -12.32
CA ASP A 618 -1.01 -25.78 -10.99
C ASP A 618 -0.71 -24.67 -9.98
N CYS A 619 -1.76 -24.10 -9.38
CA CYS A 619 -1.64 -23.02 -8.42
C CYS A 619 -1.08 -23.47 -7.06
N LYS A 620 -1.20 -24.76 -6.71
CA LYS A 620 -0.75 -25.35 -5.44
C LYS A 620 0.69 -25.87 -5.50
N SER A 621 1.14 -26.33 -6.66
CA SER A 621 2.50 -26.85 -6.84
C SER A 621 3.53 -25.73 -6.95
N ASN A 622 4.65 -25.79 -6.22
CA ASN A 622 5.75 -24.81 -6.34
C ASN A 622 6.49 -24.84 -7.69
N SER A 623 6.17 -25.79 -8.59
CA SER A 623 6.76 -25.84 -9.93
C SER A 623 6.32 -24.65 -10.78
N ALA A 624 7.27 -24.07 -11.52
CA ALA A 624 7.02 -23.05 -12.54
C ALA A 624 6.77 -23.65 -13.94
N LYS A 625 6.79 -24.98 -14.07
CA LYS A 625 6.51 -25.67 -15.34
C LYS A 625 5.00 -25.87 -15.51
N PRO A 626 4.47 -25.74 -16.73
CA PRO A 626 3.08 -26.09 -16.99
C PRO A 626 2.88 -27.59 -16.75
N VAL A 627 1.74 -27.94 -16.17
CA VAL A 627 1.30 -29.33 -15.99
C VAL A 627 1.03 -29.97 -17.34
N GLN A 628 0.47 -29.19 -18.27
CA GLN A 628 0.14 -29.62 -19.62
C GLN A 628 0.33 -28.48 -20.61
N VAL A 629 0.80 -28.82 -21.81
CA VAL A 629 0.93 -27.91 -22.96
C VAL A 629 0.14 -28.53 -24.11
N LEU A 630 -0.73 -27.74 -24.73
CA LEU A 630 -1.55 -28.10 -25.89
C LEU A 630 -1.11 -27.19 -27.05
N ASP A 631 -0.54 -27.76 -28.10
CA ASP A 631 0.17 -27.06 -29.17
C ASP A 631 -0.44 -27.31 -30.56
N GLU A 632 -1.70 -27.72 -30.63
CA GLU A 632 -2.41 -28.01 -31.87
C GLU A 632 -2.87 -26.76 -32.65
N ALA A 633 -2.81 -25.56 -32.03
CA ALA A 633 -3.16 -24.31 -32.70
C ALA A 633 -2.07 -23.88 -33.69
N LYS A 634 -2.48 -23.40 -34.87
CA LYS A 634 -1.55 -23.01 -35.94
C LYS A 634 -1.27 -21.51 -35.99
N ASP A 635 -1.96 -20.75 -35.16
CA ASP A 635 -1.81 -19.31 -34.98
C ASP A 635 -2.19 -18.95 -33.54
N ALA A 636 -2.01 -17.69 -33.16
CA ALA A 636 -2.21 -17.17 -31.82
C ALA A 636 -3.55 -17.63 -31.22
N VAL A 637 -3.51 -18.12 -29.98
CA VAL A 637 -4.73 -18.38 -29.21
C VAL A 637 -5.23 -17.04 -28.72
N ALA A 638 -6.36 -16.59 -29.23
CA ALA A 638 -6.92 -15.27 -28.94
C ALA A 638 -7.76 -15.30 -27.66
N THR A 639 -8.52 -16.37 -27.42
CA THR A 639 -9.52 -16.43 -26.36
C THR A 639 -9.67 -17.86 -25.86
N LEU A 640 -10.09 -18.01 -24.61
CA LEU A 640 -10.34 -19.31 -23.99
C LEU A 640 -11.61 -19.26 -23.14
N ALA A 641 -12.19 -20.44 -22.95
CA ALA A 641 -13.25 -20.68 -21.98
C ALA A 641 -12.97 -22.04 -21.32
N VAL A 642 -13.17 -22.12 -20.00
CA VAL A 642 -12.97 -23.35 -19.24
C VAL A 642 -14.26 -23.73 -18.54
N ARG A 643 -14.58 -25.02 -18.55
CA ARG A 643 -15.69 -25.59 -17.80
C ARG A 643 -15.33 -27.00 -17.37
N ASP A 644 -15.39 -27.28 -16.08
CA ASP A 644 -15.06 -28.59 -15.51
C ASP A 644 -13.68 -29.08 -15.99
N ALA A 645 -13.65 -30.18 -16.76
CA ALA A 645 -12.45 -30.75 -17.35
C ALA A 645 -12.25 -30.36 -18.83
N GLU A 646 -13.05 -29.45 -19.35
CA GLU A 646 -13.00 -29.03 -20.74
C GLU A 646 -12.33 -27.65 -20.86
N ILE A 647 -11.38 -27.55 -21.78
CA ILE A 647 -10.74 -26.30 -22.18
C ILE A 647 -11.15 -26.04 -23.63
N VAL A 648 -11.74 -24.88 -23.90
CA VAL A 648 -12.10 -24.47 -25.26
C VAL A 648 -11.26 -23.26 -25.65
N ALA A 649 -10.53 -23.35 -26.75
CA ALA A 649 -9.59 -22.33 -27.21
C ALA A 649 -9.96 -21.84 -28.63
N GLY A 650 -10.16 -20.53 -28.77
CA GLY A 650 -10.35 -19.86 -30.06
C GLY A 650 -9.03 -19.30 -30.58
N SER A 651 -8.66 -19.66 -31.80
CA SER A 651 -7.41 -19.23 -32.44
C SER A 651 -7.65 -18.32 -33.66
N VAL A 652 -6.66 -17.47 -33.92
CA VAL A 652 -6.59 -16.62 -35.12
C VAL A 652 -6.55 -17.47 -36.41
N ASP A 653 -6.19 -18.75 -36.33
CA ASP A 653 -6.25 -19.71 -37.44
C ASP A 653 -7.68 -20.06 -37.91
N GLY A 654 -8.69 -19.43 -37.29
CA GLY A 654 -10.10 -19.56 -37.63
C GLY A 654 -10.74 -20.85 -37.11
N ARG A 655 -10.11 -21.49 -36.13
CA ARG A 655 -10.62 -22.71 -35.50
C ARG A 655 -10.85 -22.52 -34.02
N VAL A 656 -11.84 -23.25 -33.51
CA VAL A 656 -12.09 -23.43 -32.09
C VAL A 656 -11.77 -24.87 -31.73
N ARG A 657 -10.94 -25.07 -30.70
CA ARG A 657 -10.50 -26.40 -30.25
C ARG A 657 -11.05 -26.65 -28.86
N SER A 658 -11.84 -27.73 -28.72
CA SER A 658 -12.35 -28.22 -27.44
C SER A 658 -11.49 -29.41 -26.99
N TYR A 659 -10.79 -29.24 -25.88
CA TYR A 659 -9.96 -30.25 -25.25
C TYR A 659 -10.70 -30.84 -24.06
N ASP A 660 -10.99 -32.13 -24.09
CA ASP A 660 -11.34 -32.90 -22.90
C ASP A 660 -10.03 -33.42 -22.28
N VAL A 661 -9.61 -32.81 -21.18
CA VAL A 661 -8.31 -33.15 -20.55
C VAL A 661 -8.34 -34.49 -19.83
N ARG A 662 -9.52 -35.02 -19.48
CA ARG A 662 -9.66 -36.34 -18.85
C ARG A 662 -9.57 -37.44 -19.89
N MET A 663 -10.22 -37.26 -21.03
CA MET A 663 -10.21 -38.23 -22.13
C MET A 663 -9.01 -38.07 -23.08
N GLY A 664 -8.27 -36.96 -22.98
CA GLY A 664 -7.18 -36.63 -23.90
C GLY A 664 -7.66 -36.42 -25.34
N ARG A 665 -8.90 -35.93 -25.50
CA ARG A 665 -9.54 -35.76 -26.82
C ARG A 665 -9.56 -34.29 -27.20
N CYS A 666 -9.18 -33.99 -28.44
CA CYS A 666 -9.33 -32.68 -29.05
C CYS A 666 -10.37 -32.74 -30.19
N VAL A 667 -11.38 -31.90 -30.13
CA VAL A 667 -12.36 -31.68 -31.21
C VAL A 667 -12.15 -30.29 -31.79
N THR A 668 -12.17 -30.16 -33.11
CA THR A 668 -11.90 -28.89 -33.80
C THR A 668 -13.09 -28.47 -34.67
N ASP A 669 -13.63 -27.30 -34.38
CA ASP A 669 -14.64 -26.61 -35.19
C ASP A 669 -13.98 -25.55 -36.08
N THR A 670 -14.44 -25.40 -37.32
CA THR A 670 -13.88 -24.45 -38.29
C THR A 670 -14.86 -23.32 -38.57
N MET A 671 -14.45 -22.08 -38.30
CA MET A 671 -15.31 -20.89 -38.42
C MET A 671 -15.19 -20.17 -39.76
N GLY A 672 -14.09 -20.38 -40.48
CA GLY A 672 -13.81 -19.74 -41.77
C GLY A 672 -13.21 -18.33 -41.68
N ALA A 673 -13.14 -17.75 -40.48
CA ALA A 673 -12.49 -16.47 -40.20
C ALA A 673 -11.85 -16.51 -38.79
N SER A 674 -10.86 -15.66 -38.54
CA SER A 674 -10.11 -15.62 -37.27
C SER A 674 -11.02 -15.39 -36.07
N VAL A 675 -10.84 -16.18 -35.02
CA VAL A 675 -11.67 -16.12 -33.80
C VAL A 675 -11.18 -14.99 -32.89
N THR A 676 -12.10 -14.14 -32.43
CA THR A 676 -11.79 -12.98 -31.57
C THR A 676 -12.36 -13.11 -30.15
N SER A 677 -13.47 -13.83 -29.99
CA SER A 677 -14.11 -14.05 -28.70
C SER A 677 -14.84 -15.39 -28.64
N LEU A 678 -14.90 -15.94 -27.44
CA LEU A 678 -15.47 -17.24 -27.14
C LEU A 678 -16.15 -17.19 -25.77
N ARG A 679 -17.40 -17.65 -25.68
CA ARG A 679 -18.11 -17.83 -24.41
C ARG A 679 -18.93 -19.11 -24.45
N LEU A 680 -18.93 -19.88 -23.37
CA LEU A 680 -19.82 -21.03 -23.23
C LEU A 680 -21.18 -20.59 -22.70
N THR A 681 -22.22 -21.27 -23.15
CA THR A 681 -23.54 -21.19 -22.51
C THR A 681 -23.52 -21.79 -21.11
N ARG A 682 -24.47 -21.39 -20.25
CA ARG A 682 -24.59 -21.83 -18.86
C ARG A 682 -24.77 -23.34 -18.74
N ASP A 683 -25.46 -23.97 -19.69
CA ASP A 683 -25.58 -25.43 -19.73
C ASP A 683 -24.37 -26.13 -20.39
N GLY A 684 -23.51 -25.37 -21.07
CA GLY A 684 -22.30 -25.83 -21.70
C GLY A 684 -22.53 -26.58 -23.01
N LYS A 685 -23.76 -26.61 -23.55
CA LYS A 685 -24.10 -27.34 -24.78
C LYS A 685 -23.82 -26.53 -26.04
N ALA A 686 -23.84 -25.20 -25.93
CA ALA A 686 -23.50 -24.30 -27.02
C ALA A 686 -22.36 -23.35 -26.65
N MET A 687 -21.71 -22.81 -27.68
CA MET A 687 -20.68 -21.78 -27.55
C MET A 687 -20.97 -20.60 -28.47
N LEU A 688 -20.77 -19.39 -27.96
CA LEU A 688 -20.83 -18.15 -28.71
C LEU A 688 -19.43 -17.81 -29.21
N VAL A 689 -19.28 -17.60 -30.51
CA VAL A 689 -17.99 -17.35 -31.17
C VAL A 689 -18.05 -16.12 -32.05
N GLY A 690 -17.25 -15.10 -31.72
CA GLY A 690 -17.04 -13.92 -32.54
C GLY A 690 -15.85 -14.09 -33.48
N THR A 691 -15.97 -13.59 -34.71
CA THR A 691 -14.93 -13.72 -35.74
C THR A 691 -14.72 -12.43 -36.53
N LEU A 692 -13.55 -12.31 -37.17
CA LEU A 692 -13.16 -11.15 -38.00
C LEU A 692 -13.92 -11.00 -39.33
N ASP A 693 -15.03 -11.72 -39.52
CA ASP A 693 -15.94 -11.54 -40.67
C ASP A 693 -17.24 -10.80 -40.28
N SER A 694 -17.16 -9.97 -39.23
CA SER A 694 -18.30 -9.21 -38.69
C SER A 694 -19.52 -10.08 -38.36
N LYS A 695 -19.27 -11.28 -37.80
CA LYS A 695 -20.33 -12.20 -37.36
C LYS A 695 -20.03 -12.76 -35.97
N VAL A 696 -21.08 -12.91 -35.18
CA VAL A 696 -21.09 -13.74 -33.97
C VAL A 696 -21.93 -14.98 -34.27
N ARG A 697 -21.47 -16.17 -33.89
CA ARG A 697 -22.14 -17.44 -34.16
C ARG A 697 -22.41 -18.18 -32.87
N LEU A 698 -23.65 -18.63 -32.67
CA LEU A 698 -23.98 -19.61 -31.63
C LEU A 698 -23.86 -21.00 -32.24
N MET A 699 -22.93 -21.79 -31.71
CA MET A 699 -22.57 -23.11 -32.22
C MET A 699 -22.98 -24.19 -31.24
N ASP A 700 -23.63 -25.23 -31.74
CA ASP A 700 -23.89 -26.46 -30.99
C ASP A 700 -22.57 -27.24 -30.82
N ARG A 701 -22.21 -27.58 -29.58
CA ARG A 701 -20.92 -28.25 -29.29
C ARG A 701 -20.97 -29.76 -29.52
N GLU A 702 -22.15 -30.36 -29.55
CA GLU A 702 -22.30 -31.81 -29.78
C GLU A 702 -22.24 -32.14 -31.27
N LYS A 703 -22.94 -31.34 -32.08
CA LYS A 703 -23.11 -31.55 -33.53
C LYS A 703 -22.17 -30.69 -34.38
N GLY A 704 -21.56 -29.65 -33.83
CA GLY A 704 -20.73 -28.69 -34.56
C GLY A 704 -21.53 -27.80 -35.52
N VAL A 705 -22.86 -27.70 -35.34
CA VAL A 705 -23.74 -26.95 -36.24
C VAL A 705 -23.90 -25.52 -35.74
N CYS A 706 -23.85 -24.55 -36.67
CA CYS A 706 -24.22 -23.17 -36.38
C CYS A 706 -25.74 -23.09 -36.15
N LEU A 707 -26.15 -22.88 -34.90
CA LEU A 707 -27.55 -22.71 -34.51
C LEU A 707 -28.06 -21.34 -34.96
N LYS A 708 -27.23 -20.30 -34.83
CA LYS A 708 -27.60 -18.93 -35.19
C LYS A 708 -26.38 -18.08 -35.53
N THR A 709 -26.56 -17.15 -36.47
CA THR A 709 -25.59 -16.10 -36.77
C THR A 709 -26.21 -14.73 -36.45
N TYR A 710 -25.46 -13.89 -35.74
CA TYR A 710 -25.80 -12.52 -35.40
C TYR A 710 -24.86 -11.59 -36.16
N ALA A 711 -25.45 -10.69 -36.94
CA ALA A 711 -24.75 -9.68 -37.73
C ALA A 711 -25.72 -8.54 -38.03
N ASP A 712 -25.16 -7.38 -38.35
CA ASP A 712 -25.89 -6.22 -38.86
C ASP A 712 -25.01 -5.51 -39.89
N PRO A 713 -25.55 -4.96 -41.00
CA PRO A 713 -24.76 -4.22 -41.98
C PRO A 713 -23.96 -3.04 -41.39
N GLY A 714 -24.42 -2.47 -40.28
CA GLY A 714 -23.76 -1.39 -39.56
C GLY A 714 -22.76 -1.85 -38.49
N TRP A 715 -22.69 -3.14 -38.15
CA TRP A 715 -21.72 -3.67 -37.19
C TRP A 715 -20.43 -4.11 -37.89
N ARG A 716 -19.29 -3.94 -37.20
CA ARG A 716 -17.95 -4.25 -37.73
C ARG A 716 -17.09 -4.94 -36.67
N ASN A 717 -16.37 -5.97 -37.10
CA ASN A 717 -15.31 -6.68 -36.40
C ASN A 717 -14.46 -7.39 -37.47
N GLU A 718 -13.47 -6.69 -38.00
CA GLU A 718 -12.67 -7.04 -39.18
C GLU A 718 -11.16 -6.89 -38.92
N GLU A 719 -10.75 -5.91 -38.10
CA GLU A 719 -9.32 -5.63 -37.84
C GLU A 719 -8.89 -5.92 -36.40
N LEU A 720 -9.73 -5.58 -35.42
CA LEU A 720 -9.40 -5.61 -34.00
C LEU A 720 -10.13 -6.72 -33.25
N ARG A 721 -9.52 -7.19 -32.17
CA ARG A 721 -10.17 -8.15 -31.27
C ARG A 721 -11.29 -7.43 -30.50
N VAL A 722 -12.54 -7.78 -30.80
CA VAL A 722 -13.74 -7.35 -30.06
C VAL A 722 -14.36 -8.53 -29.32
N GLN A 723 -14.66 -8.33 -28.03
CA GLN A 723 -15.35 -9.32 -27.20
C GLN A 723 -16.86 -9.37 -27.47
N SER A 724 -17.42 -10.58 -27.41
CA SER A 724 -18.86 -10.83 -27.39
C SER A 724 -19.21 -11.70 -26.18
N VAL A 725 -20.35 -11.42 -25.53
CA VAL A 725 -20.82 -12.13 -24.34
C VAL A 725 -22.31 -12.49 -24.45
N LEU A 726 -22.73 -13.41 -23.58
CA LEU A 726 -24.13 -13.70 -23.32
C LEU A 726 -24.60 -12.87 -22.12
N GLY A 727 -25.67 -12.11 -22.27
CA GLY A 727 -26.17 -11.18 -21.26
C GLY A 727 -27.66 -11.38 -20.93
N GLY A 728 -28.09 -10.85 -19.79
CA GLY A 728 -29.48 -10.85 -19.35
C GLY A 728 -30.03 -12.26 -19.13
N LYS A 729 -29.27 -13.09 -18.40
CA LYS A 729 -29.57 -14.52 -18.22
C LYS A 729 -29.66 -15.27 -19.56
N GLU A 730 -28.68 -15.01 -20.43
CA GLU A 730 -28.58 -15.57 -21.79
C GLU A 730 -29.76 -15.21 -22.70
N LYS A 731 -30.45 -14.09 -22.45
CA LYS A 731 -31.46 -13.57 -23.36
C LYS A 731 -30.85 -12.82 -24.54
N TYR A 732 -29.66 -12.24 -24.34
CA TYR A 732 -29.03 -11.37 -25.32
C TYR A 732 -27.63 -11.85 -25.70
N VAL A 733 -27.28 -11.68 -26.97
CA VAL A 733 -25.90 -11.66 -27.45
C VAL A 733 -25.47 -10.21 -27.52
N VAL A 734 -24.37 -9.88 -26.85
CA VAL A 734 -23.88 -8.50 -26.74
C VAL A 734 -22.45 -8.44 -27.26
N ALA A 735 -22.15 -7.49 -28.15
CA ALA A 735 -20.81 -7.25 -28.68
C ALA A 735 -20.48 -5.76 -28.70
N GLY A 736 -19.21 -5.42 -28.48
CA GLY A 736 -18.69 -4.10 -28.83
C GLY A 736 -18.55 -3.93 -30.34
N ASP A 737 -18.02 -2.81 -30.79
CA ASP A 737 -17.66 -2.59 -32.19
C ASP A 737 -16.31 -1.86 -32.34
N GLU A 738 -15.80 -1.88 -33.56
CA GLU A 738 -14.56 -1.19 -33.95
C GLU A 738 -14.80 0.02 -34.88
N LEU A 739 -16.02 0.56 -34.93
CA LEU A 739 -16.44 1.54 -35.94
C LEU A 739 -15.45 2.73 -36.08
N THR A 740 -14.78 2.79 -37.22
CA THR A 740 -13.82 3.84 -37.58
C THR A 740 -14.51 5.05 -38.21
N ALA A 741 -13.94 6.24 -38.03
CA ALA A 741 -14.39 7.42 -38.76
C ALA A 741 -14.15 7.22 -40.27
N GLY A 742 -15.23 7.30 -41.08
CA GLY A 742 -15.14 7.32 -42.55
C GLY A 742 -15.51 6.03 -43.28
N THR A 743 -15.95 4.96 -42.60
CA THR A 743 -16.33 3.67 -43.24
C THR A 743 -17.82 3.31 -43.12
N GLY A 744 -18.63 4.17 -42.48
CA GLY A 744 -20.08 4.01 -42.33
C GLY A 744 -20.91 4.97 -43.21
N PRO A 745 -22.24 4.77 -43.31
CA PRO A 745 -23.16 5.73 -43.92
C PRO A 745 -22.96 7.14 -43.33
N ALA A 746 -23.01 8.18 -44.16
CA ALA A 746 -22.77 9.56 -43.75
C ALA A 746 -23.58 9.92 -42.49
N GLY A 747 -22.89 10.18 -41.38
CA GLY A 747 -23.50 10.60 -40.10
C GLY A 747 -23.30 9.67 -38.89
N LEU A 748 -22.60 8.53 -39.02
CA LEU A 748 -22.38 7.55 -37.93
C LEU A 748 -20.91 7.48 -37.43
N ASN A 749 -20.27 8.64 -37.24
CA ASN A 749 -18.81 8.71 -37.12
C ASN A 749 -18.26 8.35 -35.72
N GLY A 750 -17.53 7.22 -35.62
CA GLY A 750 -16.40 7.02 -34.70
C GLY A 750 -16.68 6.94 -33.19
N GLN A 751 -17.94 6.80 -32.79
CA GLN A 751 -18.38 6.90 -31.39
C GLN A 751 -18.38 5.59 -30.60
N GLY A 752 -18.01 4.43 -31.16
CA GLY A 752 -18.01 3.12 -30.49
C GLY A 752 -19.34 2.71 -29.83
N LYS A 753 -19.98 1.65 -30.31
CA LYS A 753 -21.31 1.22 -29.85
C LYS A 753 -21.29 -0.22 -29.34
N ILE A 754 -22.26 -0.50 -28.47
CA ILE A 754 -22.60 -1.85 -28.05
C ILE A 754 -23.82 -2.29 -28.84
N TRP A 755 -23.76 -3.50 -29.38
CA TRP A 755 -24.81 -4.11 -30.18
C TRP A 755 -25.39 -5.30 -29.40
N ALA A 756 -26.72 -5.32 -29.26
CA ALA A 756 -27.42 -6.38 -28.56
C ALA A 756 -28.45 -7.04 -29.47
N TRP A 757 -28.32 -8.34 -29.68
CA TRP A 757 -29.29 -9.17 -30.39
C TRP A 757 -30.03 -10.07 -29.40
N ASP A 758 -31.29 -10.36 -29.69
CA ASP A 758 -32.03 -11.42 -29.00
C ASP A 758 -31.45 -12.78 -29.39
N LEU A 759 -31.11 -13.61 -28.38
CA LEU A 759 -30.41 -14.88 -28.58
C LEU A 759 -31.17 -15.81 -29.52
N LEU A 760 -32.49 -15.96 -29.33
CA LEU A 760 -33.28 -16.96 -30.06
C LEU A 760 -33.63 -16.50 -31.48
N THR A 761 -34.12 -15.27 -31.61
CA THR A 761 -34.59 -14.74 -32.89
C THR A 761 -33.45 -14.25 -33.78
N GLY A 762 -32.33 -13.82 -33.18
CA GLY A 762 -31.22 -13.14 -33.86
C GLY A 762 -31.56 -11.72 -34.30
N ARG A 763 -32.70 -11.18 -33.88
CA ARG A 763 -33.09 -9.80 -34.19
C ARG A 763 -32.27 -8.83 -33.34
N LEU A 764 -31.74 -7.78 -33.96
CA LEU A 764 -31.12 -6.68 -33.24
C LEU A 764 -32.19 -5.99 -32.37
N VAL A 765 -31.96 -5.95 -31.05
CA VAL A 765 -32.90 -5.37 -30.07
C VAL A 765 -32.48 -3.99 -29.59
N ALA A 766 -31.17 -3.71 -29.53
CA ALA A 766 -30.66 -2.43 -29.08
C ALA A 766 -29.27 -2.13 -29.64
N THR A 767 -29.00 -0.83 -29.77
CA THR A 767 -27.66 -0.29 -29.99
C THR A 767 -27.44 0.81 -28.95
N VAL A 768 -26.41 0.66 -28.11
CA VAL A 768 -26.14 1.56 -26.99
C VAL A 768 -24.85 2.34 -27.28
N SER A 769 -24.94 3.67 -27.23
CA SER A 769 -23.77 4.54 -27.32
C SER A 769 -23.09 4.65 -25.95
N VAL A 770 -21.76 4.61 -25.93
CA VAL A 770 -20.99 4.74 -24.69
C VAL A 770 -20.62 6.21 -24.47
N PRO A 771 -20.93 6.81 -23.31
CA PRO A 771 -20.45 8.14 -22.95
C PRO A 771 -18.95 8.07 -22.67
N TRP A 772 -18.14 8.83 -23.41
CA TRP A 772 -16.68 8.73 -23.38
C TRP A 772 -15.99 9.50 -22.22
N GLY A 773 -16.71 9.75 -21.11
CA GLY A 773 -16.22 10.53 -19.97
C GLY A 773 -17.03 11.83 -19.73
N PRO A 774 -16.68 12.63 -18.70
CA PRO A 774 -17.33 13.91 -18.38
C PRO A 774 -17.17 14.97 -19.49
N GLU A 775 -18.00 16.04 -19.45
CA GLU A 775 -17.89 17.17 -20.38
C GLU A 775 -16.47 17.74 -20.38
N GLY A 776 -15.74 17.57 -21.49
CA GLY A 776 -14.34 18.00 -21.62
C GLY A 776 -13.37 16.95 -22.17
N TYR A 777 -13.75 15.66 -22.22
CA TYR A 777 -12.96 14.64 -22.91
C TYR A 777 -12.82 15.03 -24.39
N GLU A 778 -11.64 15.46 -24.84
CA GLU A 778 -11.42 15.82 -26.24
C GLU A 778 -11.43 14.54 -27.10
N PRO A 779 -12.46 14.32 -27.95
CA PRO A 779 -12.28 13.40 -29.05
C PRO A 779 -11.43 14.17 -30.07
N LYS A 780 -10.39 13.52 -30.62
CA LYS A 780 -9.60 13.93 -31.81
C LYS A 780 -8.19 14.48 -31.56
N LYS A 781 -7.30 13.69 -30.95
CA LYS A 781 -5.90 13.68 -31.43
C LYS A 781 -5.81 12.79 -32.67
N LYS A 782 -5.39 13.37 -33.81
CA LYS A 782 -5.06 12.60 -35.03
C LYS A 782 -3.81 11.77 -34.76
N VAL A 783 -3.85 10.47 -35.03
CA VAL A 783 -2.69 9.58 -34.87
C VAL A 783 -2.12 9.29 -36.25
N LEU A 784 -0.80 9.39 -36.42
CA LEU A 784 -0.15 8.93 -37.66
C LEU A 784 -0.22 7.39 -37.72
N GLY A 785 -0.88 6.87 -38.74
CA GLY A 785 -0.88 5.45 -39.05
C GLY A 785 0.52 4.97 -39.47
N ARG A 786 0.70 3.65 -39.49
CA ARG A 786 1.93 2.96 -39.92
C ARG A 786 2.32 3.26 -41.39
N ASP A 787 1.39 3.84 -42.14
CA ASP A 787 1.49 4.34 -43.51
C ASP A 787 1.89 5.83 -43.60
N GLY A 788 2.18 6.48 -42.46
CA GLY A 788 2.54 7.90 -42.38
C GLY A 788 1.36 8.87 -42.57
N LYS A 789 0.12 8.36 -42.65
CA LYS A 789 -1.08 9.20 -42.83
C LYS A 789 -1.78 9.44 -41.50
N ALA A 790 -2.16 10.69 -41.23
CA ALA A 790 -2.96 11.03 -40.06
C ALA A 790 -4.37 10.42 -40.17
N LYS A 791 -4.69 9.46 -39.31
CA LYS A 791 -6.03 8.86 -39.15
C LYS A 791 -6.71 9.44 -37.90
N GLU A 792 -8.01 9.72 -37.99
CA GLU A 792 -8.80 10.06 -36.79
C GLU A 792 -8.89 8.83 -35.88
N LYS A 793 -8.61 9.01 -34.58
CA LYS A 793 -8.70 7.92 -33.60
C LYS A 793 -10.17 7.52 -33.45
N SER A 794 -10.47 6.25 -33.72
CA SER A 794 -11.79 5.67 -33.50
C SER A 794 -11.93 5.15 -32.08
N ASN A 795 -13.11 5.34 -31.51
CA ASN A 795 -13.43 4.74 -30.24
C ASN A 795 -13.91 3.30 -30.46
N VAL A 796 -13.16 2.34 -29.92
CA VAL A 796 -13.39 0.90 -30.09
C VAL A 796 -13.77 0.35 -28.73
N ILE A 797 -14.86 -0.42 -28.67
CA ILE A 797 -15.26 -1.18 -27.48
C ILE A 797 -14.69 -2.58 -27.62
N SER A 798 -13.50 -2.83 -27.06
CA SER A 798 -12.77 -4.08 -27.24
C SER A 798 -13.08 -5.12 -26.17
N CYS A 799 -13.47 -4.70 -24.96
CA CYS A 799 -13.74 -5.61 -23.85
C CYS A 799 -15.07 -5.31 -23.17
N LEU A 800 -15.74 -6.36 -22.70
CA LEU A 800 -17.07 -6.30 -22.13
C LEU A 800 -17.28 -7.47 -21.15
N ALA A 801 -17.90 -7.19 -20.01
CA ALA A 801 -18.29 -8.20 -19.05
C ALA A 801 -19.75 -7.98 -18.61
N TRP A 802 -20.48 -9.07 -18.44
CA TRP A 802 -21.82 -9.08 -17.87
C TRP A 802 -21.76 -9.56 -16.43
N ARG A 803 -22.57 -8.96 -15.53
CA ARG A 803 -22.65 -9.42 -14.15
C ARG A 803 -23.50 -10.69 -14.06
N ASP A 804 -22.84 -11.82 -13.88
CA ASP A 804 -23.48 -13.13 -13.74
C ASP A 804 -23.99 -13.32 -12.28
N ASP A 805 -25.31 -13.50 -12.10
CA ASP A 805 -25.99 -13.92 -10.86
C ASP A 805 -25.89 -12.99 -9.61
N GLY A 806 -26.22 -11.70 -9.77
CA GLY A 806 -26.29 -10.69 -8.68
C GLY A 806 -27.62 -9.90 -8.57
N TRP A 807 -27.65 -8.82 -7.79
CA TRP A 807 -28.83 -7.96 -7.57
C TRP A 807 -29.08 -6.99 -8.74
N GLY A 808 -29.81 -7.42 -9.77
CA GLY A 808 -30.16 -6.64 -10.98
C GLY A 808 -29.29 -6.99 -12.19
N ASP A 809 -29.64 -6.48 -13.37
CA ASP A 809 -28.86 -6.68 -14.59
C ASP A 809 -27.88 -5.51 -14.79
N GLN A 810 -26.58 -5.80 -14.79
CA GLN A 810 -25.51 -4.83 -15.04
C GLN A 810 -24.47 -5.41 -16.00
N PHE A 811 -23.88 -4.57 -16.84
CA PHE A 811 -22.74 -4.92 -17.67
C PHE A 811 -21.77 -3.75 -17.73
N CYS A 812 -20.49 -4.04 -17.93
CA CYS A 812 -19.45 -3.03 -18.06
C CYS A 812 -18.68 -3.20 -19.35
N VAL A 813 -18.17 -2.10 -19.90
CA VAL A 813 -17.45 -2.06 -21.16
C VAL A 813 -16.17 -1.24 -21.01
N GLY A 814 -15.15 -1.58 -21.78
CA GLY A 814 -13.90 -0.84 -21.86
C GLY A 814 -13.32 -0.87 -23.27
N GLY A 815 -12.34 -0.02 -23.53
CA GLY A 815 -11.77 0.08 -24.86
C GLY A 815 -10.73 1.19 -25.01
N THR A 816 -10.62 1.74 -26.22
CA THR A 816 -9.53 2.66 -26.61
C THR A 816 -9.56 4.01 -25.90
N SER A 817 -10.65 4.35 -25.22
CA SER A 817 -10.77 5.59 -24.43
C SER A 817 -10.06 5.55 -23.10
N GLY A 818 -9.79 4.35 -22.58
CA GLY A 818 -9.29 4.13 -21.24
C GLY A 818 -10.33 4.26 -20.11
N VAL A 819 -11.60 4.53 -20.44
CA VAL A 819 -12.70 4.60 -19.47
C VAL A 819 -13.49 3.30 -19.46
N ALA A 820 -13.71 2.73 -18.27
CA ALA A 820 -14.64 1.62 -18.08
C ALA A 820 -16.03 2.15 -17.71
N THR A 821 -17.03 1.89 -18.54
CA THR A 821 -18.41 2.37 -18.32
C THR A 821 -19.31 1.24 -17.85
N VAL A 822 -20.10 1.49 -16.82
CA VAL A 822 -21.05 0.52 -16.24
C VAL A 822 -22.46 0.91 -16.57
N PHE A 823 -23.22 -0.04 -17.11
CA PHE A 823 -24.63 0.08 -17.41
C PHE A 823 -25.42 -0.80 -16.45
N GLY A 824 -26.44 -0.24 -15.81
CA GLY A 824 -27.45 -0.99 -15.07
C GLY A 824 -28.77 -1.05 -15.81
N SER A 825 -29.74 -1.79 -15.27
CA SER A 825 -31.07 -1.92 -15.86
C SER A 825 -31.65 -0.55 -16.27
N LEU A 826 -31.94 -0.42 -17.56
CA LEU A 826 -32.81 0.59 -18.17
C LEU A 826 -34.19 0.60 -17.51
#